data_AF-A0AA38PSH7-F1
#
_entry.id   AF-A0AA38PSH7-F1
#
_cell.length_a   1.000
_cell.length_b   1.000
_cell.length_c   1.000
_cell.angle_alpha   90.00
_cell.angle_beta   90.00
_cell.angle_gamma   90.00
#
_symmetry.space_group_name_H-M   'P 1'
#
loop_
_entity.id
_entity.type
_entity.pdbx_description
1 polymer ?
#
loop_
_entity_poly.entity_id
_entity_poly.type
_entity_poly.pdbx_seq_one_letter_code
_entity_poly.pdbx_strand_id
1 'polypeptide(L)'
;MANISPSHPKLRDLRNHLRFIHDSISHFQPPVKRPPILDSSLEVIQNPAEDTHWLQHDNIPGLKRLKEFIKVDLNALDKFIDDPNSANLPPLSTNAPYLIAVWNEIICARVPVLCVFKTFSVSAGNVRDNGQSSNSTKVDVIADCGRQWIRLNTIKNSRMLAEFREIDSYLTDDESSSDEEDENYRPSLAQEEFDNSVLRMGRSLVAAAKLNPVQLPVSDHSVEAVTPRITLRLTRLNPHAEPIEPRIAQTIQSLIDMGIDVQLGERSFHEIPEVQPNTAPHVSSLVFEPTSKVNLDLSVLIALVSDLTHSPLPATIDEANSQFIPPERYLEWKKQVNATKVKAKKLLDPDFNDEDFELSLPAQQDMAKTSRALTNQVLQEMGKGVLQEIADRLNALEPNVPLGEKRKIEFWTTPEARDRCLRIVSKVGGPKEKRRAQGLLFDSSASNGEQLSEAVSSDVGSDYPLSFPDTLEKAVEAYWGNSRYIHGLIPLIPLRFYPVSSPPTPSSVLSLDTTLALNMSTPGPHPPFFRSLHTTCFDILEYEKHNRSTGGPRTLKGTLGLGSRPNNSRSDPTSNIDSVDGDELENEPISISGFSRATITKASPRLTAHTVQSLAWGAALGWTTLTANRTSVKAIVKEMNARARIIMFERYVGTSATSDLAGVPVGNSGLSTTVSINSPDKQLLTEEVEVGERSDPLKAAIWIIDPRSLAEGMRADFVDG
;
A
#
# COMPACT_ATOMS: atom_id res chain seq x y z
N MET A 1 -42.01 -44.24 18.62
CA MET A 1 -41.53 -42.88 18.33
C MET A 1 -41.12 -42.86 16.87
N ALA A 2 -41.94 -42.25 16.00
CA ALA A 2 -41.67 -42.22 14.57
C ALA A 2 -40.52 -41.24 14.28
N ASN A 3 -39.52 -41.69 13.53
CA ASN A 3 -38.46 -40.83 13.00
C ASN A 3 -39.08 -39.81 12.04
N ILE A 4 -39.34 -38.60 12.53
CA ILE A 4 -39.76 -37.47 11.70
C ILE A 4 -38.51 -37.02 10.93
N SER A 5 -38.41 -37.42 9.66
CA SER A 5 -37.39 -36.90 8.76
C SER A 5 -37.44 -35.37 8.76
N PRO A 6 -36.30 -34.68 8.91
CA PRO A 6 -36.29 -33.23 9.01
C PRO A 6 -36.85 -32.59 7.73
N SER A 7 -37.74 -31.61 7.91
CA SER A 7 -38.25 -30.81 6.79
C SER A 7 -37.10 -30.11 6.05
N HIS A 8 -37.18 -30.08 4.72
CA HIS A 8 -36.24 -29.40 3.81
C HIS A 8 -34.75 -29.75 4.01
N PRO A 9 -34.32 -31.01 3.83
CA PRO A 9 -32.94 -31.43 4.09
C PRO A 9 -31.91 -30.60 3.29
N LYS A 10 -32.19 -30.34 2.01
CA LYS A 10 -31.30 -29.54 1.15
C LYS A 10 -31.11 -28.09 1.62
N LEU A 11 -32.13 -27.46 2.21
CA LEU A 11 -32.00 -26.10 2.74
C LEU A 11 -31.16 -26.08 4.03
N ARG A 12 -31.27 -27.13 4.84
CA ARG A 12 -30.45 -27.30 6.05
C ARG A 12 -28.97 -27.50 5.69
N ASP A 13 -28.69 -28.26 4.64
CA ASP A 13 -27.33 -28.46 4.13
C ASP A 13 -26.72 -27.13 3.65
N LEU A 14 -27.47 -26.36 2.84
CA LEU A 14 -27.06 -25.04 2.38
C LEU A 14 -26.81 -24.07 3.54
N ARG A 15 -27.68 -24.06 4.55
CA ARG A 15 -27.51 -23.25 5.75
C ARG A 15 -26.22 -23.62 6.49
N ASN A 16 -25.96 -24.91 6.69
CA ASN A 16 -24.77 -25.37 7.39
C ASN A 16 -23.49 -24.99 6.63
N HIS A 17 -23.48 -25.13 5.29
CA HIS A 17 -22.38 -24.66 4.45
C HIS A 17 -22.18 -23.15 4.54
N LEU A 18 -23.24 -22.34 4.43
CA LEU A 18 -23.11 -20.88 4.55
C LEU A 18 -22.60 -20.45 5.93
N ARG A 19 -22.99 -21.12 7.02
CA ARG A 19 -22.47 -20.84 8.37
C ARG A 19 -20.98 -21.12 8.43
N PHE A 20 -20.55 -22.29 7.95
CA PHE A 20 -19.12 -22.63 7.86
C PHE A 20 -18.33 -21.60 7.06
N ILE A 21 -18.85 -21.14 5.92
CA ILE A 21 -18.20 -20.12 5.09
C ILE A 21 -18.15 -18.77 5.80
N HIS A 22 -19.25 -18.34 6.42
CA HIS A 22 -19.31 -17.07 7.16
C HIS A 22 -18.23 -17.00 8.25
N ASP A 23 -18.02 -18.11 8.95
CA ASP A 23 -16.99 -18.23 9.98
C ASP A 23 -15.60 -18.30 9.36
N SER A 24 -15.43 -19.06 8.27
CA SER A 24 -14.17 -19.19 7.52
C SER A 24 -13.69 -17.85 6.96
N ILE A 25 -14.57 -17.02 6.39
CA ILE A 25 -14.22 -15.68 5.85
C ILE A 25 -13.58 -14.81 6.93
N SER A 26 -13.99 -14.94 8.19
CA SER A 26 -13.44 -14.14 9.30
C SER A 26 -11.99 -14.45 9.62
N HIS A 27 -11.55 -15.66 9.28
CA HIS A 27 -10.19 -16.17 9.54
C HIS A 27 -9.37 -16.30 8.26
N PHE A 28 -9.97 -16.00 7.11
CA PHE A 28 -9.33 -16.08 5.82
C PHE A 28 -8.35 -14.93 5.64
N GLN A 29 -7.07 -15.23 5.81
CA GLN A 29 -5.97 -14.39 5.39
C GLN A 29 -5.32 -15.10 4.20
N PRO A 30 -5.41 -14.56 2.96
CA PRO A 30 -4.59 -15.08 1.89
C PRO A 30 -3.11 -15.01 2.32
N PRO A 31 -2.25 -15.92 1.82
CA PRO A 31 -0.85 -15.96 2.23
C PRO A 31 -0.07 -14.75 1.67
N VAL A 32 -0.29 -13.56 2.23
CA VAL A 32 0.48 -12.36 1.94
C VAL A 32 1.50 -12.22 3.06
N LYS A 33 2.78 -12.41 2.72
CA LYS A 33 3.88 -12.25 3.67
C LYS A 33 3.85 -10.81 4.20
N ARG A 34 3.52 -10.63 5.48
CA ARG A 34 3.62 -9.33 6.16
C ARG A 34 5.05 -8.80 5.96
N PRO A 35 5.23 -7.58 5.42
CA PRO A 35 6.57 -7.04 5.25
C PRO A 35 7.24 -6.88 6.63
N PRO A 36 8.58 -7.04 6.75
CA PRO A 36 9.32 -6.93 7.99
C PRO A 36 9.43 -5.47 8.45
N ILE A 37 8.29 -4.91 8.84
CA ILE A 37 8.12 -3.51 9.26
C ILE A 37 7.58 -3.51 10.68
N LEU A 38 8.34 -2.88 11.57
CA LEU A 38 7.90 -2.48 12.90
C LEU A 38 7.19 -1.14 12.78
N ASP A 39 5.93 -1.06 13.18
CA ASP A 39 5.21 0.21 13.30
C ASP A 39 4.88 0.43 14.77
N SER A 40 5.69 1.27 15.42
CA SER A 40 5.56 1.71 16.80
C SER A 40 4.82 3.05 16.91
N SER A 41 4.27 3.59 15.80
CA SER A 41 3.46 4.81 15.87
C SER A 41 2.20 4.54 16.72
N LEU A 42 2.00 5.34 17.77
CA LEU A 42 0.91 5.23 18.73
C LEU A 42 -0.38 5.75 18.10
N GLU A 43 -1.34 4.84 17.82
CA GLU A 43 -2.71 5.17 17.44
C GLU A 43 -3.52 5.67 18.66
N VAL A 44 -3.10 6.76 19.31
CA VAL A 44 -3.79 7.33 20.49
C VAL A 44 -5.06 8.13 20.11
N ILE A 45 -5.45 8.22 18.82
CA ILE A 45 -6.66 8.96 18.42
C ILE A 45 -7.58 8.13 17.51
N GLN A 46 -8.61 7.57 18.15
CA GLN A 46 -10.00 7.33 17.72
C GLN A 46 -10.38 6.30 16.64
N ASN A 47 -9.48 5.60 15.93
CA ASN A 47 -9.92 4.47 15.08
C ASN A 47 -8.85 3.39 14.85
N PRO A 48 -8.69 2.42 15.78
CA PRO A 48 -7.78 1.28 15.60
C PRO A 48 -8.17 0.34 14.44
N ALA A 49 -9.34 0.56 13.82
CA ALA A 49 -9.88 -0.24 12.74
C ALA A 49 -9.70 0.37 11.34
N GLU A 50 -8.95 1.46 11.16
CA GLU A 50 -8.69 2.01 9.82
C GLU A 50 -7.20 2.17 9.48
N ASP A 51 -6.31 2.38 10.47
CA ASP A 51 -4.94 2.81 10.18
C ASP A 51 -3.84 1.74 10.34
N THR A 52 -4.09 0.62 11.03
CA THR A 52 -3.20 -0.56 10.99
C THR A 52 -3.37 -1.37 9.68
N HIS A 53 -4.41 -1.04 8.90
CA HIS A 53 -4.83 -1.72 7.67
C HIS A 53 -3.87 -1.66 6.50
N TRP A 54 -2.89 -0.76 6.48
CA TRP A 54 -1.98 -0.69 5.32
C TRP A 54 -0.82 -1.70 5.41
N LEU A 55 -0.43 -2.09 6.62
CA LEU A 55 0.52 -3.19 6.85
C LEU A 55 -0.20 -4.54 6.92
N GLN A 56 -1.44 -4.54 7.40
CA GLN A 56 -2.40 -5.61 7.17
C GLN A 56 -2.93 -5.48 5.73
N HIS A 57 -2.05 -5.69 4.74
CA HIS A 57 -2.55 -6.18 3.46
C HIS A 57 -3.38 -7.41 3.78
N ASP A 58 -4.71 -7.28 3.77
CA ASP A 58 -5.72 -8.34 3.59
C ASP A 58 -7.13 -7.91 4.03
N ASN A 59 -7.70 -6.98 3.28
CA ASN A 59 -9.13 -7.04 3.00
C ASN A 59 -9.26 -7.07 1.49
N ILE A 60 -9.34 -8.27 0.90
CA ILE A 60 -9.68 -8.42 -0.51
C ILE A 60 -10.94 -7.58 -0.76
N PRO A 61 -10.89 -6.50 -1.56
CA PRO A 61 -12.04 -5.63 -1.79
C PRO A 61 -13.23 -6.47 -2.26
N GLY A 62 -14.39 -6.30 -1.60
CA GLY A 62 -15.60 -7.10 -1.86
C GLY A 62 -15.75 -8.35 -1.00
N LEU A 63 -14.73 -8.80 -0.25
CA LEU A 63 -14.85 -9.95 0.65
C LEU A 63 -15.77 -9.67 1.84
N LYS A 64 -15.70 -8.45 2.42
CA LYS A 64 -16.66 -7.99 3.44
C LYS A 64 -18.10 -8.00 2.89
N ARG A 65 -18.28 -7.58 1.64
CA ARG A 65 -19.59 -7.58 0.96
C ARG A 65 -20.11 -9.01 0.74
N LEU A 66 -19.23 -9.97 0.40
CA LEU A 66 -19.58 -11.38 0.35
C LEU A 66 -20.06 -11.90 1.71
N LYS A 67 -19.32 -11.59 2.79
CA LYS A 67 -19.72 -11.95 4.15
C LYS A 67 -21.09 -11.39 4.53
N GLU A 68 -21.37 -10.13 4.16
CA GLU A 68 -22.68 -9.50 4.37
C GLU A 68 -23.79 -10.20 3.59
N PHE A 69 -23.57 -10.53 2.31
CA PHE A 69 -24.56 -11.29 1.52
C PHE A 69 -24.85 -12.67 2.09
N ILE A 70 -23.80 -13.36 2.56
CA ILE A 70 -23.95 -14.66 3.24
C ILE A 70 -24.76 -14.50 4.53
N LYS A 71 -24.47 -13.47 5.34
CA LYS A 71 -25.22 -13.19 6.57
C LYS A 71 -26.70 -12.91 6.30
N VAL A 72 -27.02 -12.14 5.25
CA VAL A 72 -28.40 -11.86 4.87
C VAL A 72 -29.14 -13.16 4.48
N ASP A 73 -28.52 -14.00 3.65
CA ASP A 73 -29.13 -15.25 3.19
C ASP A 73 -29.26 -16.28 4.33
N LEU A 74 -28.26 -16.35 5.23
CA LEU A 74 -28.33 -17.14 6.47
C LEU A 74 -29.51 -16.73 7.35
N ASN A 75 -29.69 -15.43 7.59
CA ASN A 75 -30.81 -14.95 8.39
C ASN A 75 -32.17 -15.32 7.78
N ALA A 76 -32.27 -15.34 6.44
CA ALA A 76 -33.49 -15.74 5.75
C ALA A 76 -33.75 -17.25 5.89
N LEU A 77 -32.70 -18.07 5.73
CA LEU A 77 -32.78 -19.53 5.91
C LEU A 77 -33.11 -19.91 7.36
N ASP A 78 -32.49 -19.25 8.34
CA ASP A 78 -32.74 -19.47 9.77
C ASP A 78 -34.20 -19.17 10.11
N LYS A 79 -34.70 -18.00 9.72
CA LYS A 79 -36.12 -17.63 9.93
C LYS A 79 -37.10 -18.62 9.30
N PHE A 80 -36.80 -19.12 8.10
CA PHE A 80 -37.67 -20.06 7.40
C PHE A 80 -37.62 -21.46 8.04
N ILE A 81 -36.43 -21.96 8.38
CA ILE A 81 -36.26 -23.31 8.94
C ILE A 81 -36.79 -23.39 10.38
N ASP A 82 -36.70 -22.31 11.14
CA ASP A 82 -37.15 -22.25 12.53
C ASP A 82 -38.67 -22.07 12.66
N ASP A 83 -39.37 -21.67 11.58
CA ASP A 83 -40.84 -21.63 11.54
C ASP A 83 -41.40 -23.07 11.45
N PRO A 84 -42.19 -23.54 12.42
CA PRO A 84 -42.82 -24.86 12.38
C PRO A 84 -43.73 -25.08 11.15
N ASN A 85 -44.29 -24.00 10.60
CA ASN A 85 -45.16 -24.07 9.42
C ASN A 85 -44.40 -24.32 8.12
N SER A 86 -43.08 -24.12 8.11
CA SER A 86 -42.23 -24.30 6.92
C SER A 86 -42.26 -25.70 6.35
N ALA A 87 -42.55 -26.72 7.17
CA ALA A 87 -42.67 -28.10 6.73
C ALA A 87 -43.75 -28.30 5.65
N ASN A 88 -44.78 -27.44 5.64
CA ASN A 88 -45.89 -27.49 4.68
C ASN A 88 -45.72 -26.51 3.52
N LEU A 89 -44.66 -25.69 3.52
CA LEU A 89 -44.39 -24.68 2.50
C LEU A 89 -43.37 -25.20 1.47
N PRO A 90 -43.42 -24.70 0.22
CA PRO A 90 -42.38 -24.99 -0.76
C PRO A 90 -41.02 -24.48 -0.27
N PRO A 91 -39.89 -25.08 -0.73
CA PRO A 91 -38.56 -24.63 -0.36
C PRO A 91 -38.34 -23.14 -0.65
N LEU A 92 -37.76 -22.41 0.30
CA LEU A 92 -37.41 -21.00 0.16
C LEU A 92 -36.47 -20.77 -1.03
N SER A 93 -36.71 -19.70 -1.79
CA SER A 93 -35.75 -19.21 -2.79
C SER A 93 -34.56 -18.56 -2.09
N THR A 94 -33.35 -19.06 -2.37
CA THR A 94 -32.11 -18.66 -1.70
C THR A 94 -30.99 -18.44 -2.72
N ASN A 95 -30.09 -17.50 -2.43
CA ASN A 95 -28.87 -17.26 -3.20
C ASN A 95 -27.69 -18.13 -2.73
N ALA A 96 -27.87 -18.98 -1.71
CA ALA A 96 -26.83 -19.81 -1.12
C ALA A 96 -25.97 -20.56 -2.15
N PRO A 97 -26.52 -21.24 -3.18
CA PRO A 97 -25.70 -21.96 -4.15
C PRO A 97 -24.73 -21.04 -4.91
N TYR A 98 -25.14 -19.81 -5.24
CA TYR A 98 -24.28 -18.83 -5.89
C TYR A 98 -23.19 -18.33 -4.93
N LEU A 99 -23.54 -17.99 -3.70
CA LEU A 99 -22.60 -17.48 -2.71
C LEU A 99 -21.54 -18.52 -2.31
N ILE A 100 -21.94 -19.79 -2.17
CA ILE A 100 -21.05 -20.92 -1.95
C ILE A 100 -20.08 -21.07 -3.14
N ALA A 101 -20.59 -21.01 -4.37
CA ALA A 101 -19.74 -21.10 -5.55
C ALA A 101 -18.72 -19.95 -5.64
N VAL A 102 -19.11 -18.72 -5.27
CA VAL A 102 -18.17 -17.58 -5.19
C VAL A 102 -17.06 -17.85 -4.19
N TRP A 103 -17.40 -18.33 -3.00
CA TRP A 103 -16.40 -18.69 -1.98
C TRP A 103 -15.45 -19.78 -2.47
N ASN A 104 -15.98 -20.83 -3.10
CA ASN A 104 -15.16 -21.92 -3.65
C ASN A 104 -14.21 -21.43 -4.74
N GLU A 105 -14.62 -20.46 -5.56
CA GLU A 105 -13.70 -19.84 -6.52
C GLU A 105 -12.65 -18.96 -5.86
N ILE A 106 -12.96 -18.25 -4.77
CA ILE A 106 -11.97 -17.44 -4.05
C ILE A 106 -10.84 -18.31 -3.50
N ILE A 107 -11.17 -19.46 -2.90
CA ILE A 107 -10.17 -20.37 -2.30
C ILE A 107 -9.39 -21.19 -3.34
N CYS A 108 -9.98 -21.46 -4.51
CA CYS A 108 -9.33 -22.20 -5.60
C CYS A 108 -8.58 -21.29 -6.59
N ALA A 109 -8.85 -19.99 -6.57
CA ALA A 109 -8.28 -19.05 -7.53
C ALA A 109 -6.76 -18.91 -7.34
N ARG A 110 -6.07 -18.60 -8.45
CA ARG A 110 -4.63 -18.33 -8.42
C ARG A 110 -4.35 -17.07 -7.60
N VAL A 111 -3.49 -17.20 -6.60
CA VAL A 111 -3.08 -16.07 -5.76
C VAL A 111 -2.21 -15.07 -6.54
N PRO A 112 -2.27 -13.77 -6.22
CA PRO A 112 -3.18 -13.15 -5.27
C PRO A 112 -4.58 -12.92 -5.86
N VAL A 113 -5.61 -13.13 -5.04
CA VAL A 113 -6.98 -12.68 -5.33
C VAL A 113 -7.04 -11.17 -5.07
N LEU A 114 -7.31 -10.39 -6.11
CA LEU A 114 -7.26 -8.93 -6.05
C LEU A 114 -8.56 -8.29 -5.59
N CYS A 115 -9.71 -8.82 -5.99
CA CYS A 115 -11.03 -8.34 -5.55
C CYS A 115 -12.15 -9.32 -5.90
N VAL A 116 -13.30 -9.10 -5.28
CA VAL A 116 -14.54 -9.86 -5.43
C VAL A 116 -15.67 -8.90 -5.82
N PHE A 117 -16.56 -9.31 -6.72
CA PHE A 117 -17.73 -8.54 -7.18
C PHE A 117 -17.43 -7.17 -7.81
N LYS A 118 -16.46 -7.11 -8.73
CA LYS A 118 -16.13 -5.90 -9.47
C LYS A 118 -16.96 -5.80 -10.75
N THR A 119 -17.40 -4.59 -11.09
CA THR A 119 -18.13 -4.32 -12.34
C THR A 119 -17.27 -3.46 -13.27
N PHE A 120 -17.29 -3.77 -14.56
CA PHE A 120 -16.56 -3.07 -15.61
C PHE A 120 -17.52 -2.49 -16.65
N SER A 121 -17.19 -1.32 -17.22
CA SER A 121 -17.95 -0.77 -18.35
C SER A 121 -17.60 -1.50 -19.65
N VAL A 122 -18.61 -1.71 -20.50
CA VAL A 122 -18.50 -2.34 -21.82
C VAL A 122 -18.43 -1.30 -22.95
N SER A 123 -18.65 -0.02 -22.65
CA SER A 123 -18.55 1.08 -23.62
C SER A 123 -17.61 2.19 -23.13
N ALA A 124 -16.85 2.77 -24.06
CA ALA A 124 -15.90 3.86 -23.81
C ALA A 124 -16.54 5.27 -23.80
N GLY A 125 -17.86 5.38 -23.96
CA GLY A 125 -18.58 6.66 -24.04
C GLY A 125 -19.22 7.10 -22.72
N ASN A 126 -18.88 8.31 -22.26
CA ASN A 126 -19.62 9.06 -21.22
C ASN A 126 -20.90 9.68 -21.82
N VAL A 127 -21.82 8.87 -22.36
CA VAL A 127 -23.18 9.36 -22.63
C VAL A 127 -24.05 8.95 -21.45
N ARG A 128 -24.27 9.90 -20.54
CA ARG A 128 -25.32 9.80 -19.54
C ARG A 128 -26.66 10.00 -20.25
N ASP A 129 -27.18 8.94 -20.86
CA ASP A 129 -28.59 8.91 -21.21
C ASP A 129 -29.40 8.64 -19.94
N ASN A 130 -30.27 9.59 -19.62
CA ASN A 130 -31.22 9.49 -18.52
C ASN A 130 -32.14 8.28 -18.75
N GLY A 131 -31.88 7.17 -18.06
CA GLY A 131 -32.87 6.11 -17.84
C GLY A 131 -32.52 4.72 -18.39
N GLN A 132 -31.44 4.54 -19.15
CA GLN A 132 -31.05 3.21 -19.67
C GLN A 132 -29.74 2.73 -19.02
N SER A 133 -29.81 1.59 -18.34
CA SER A 133 -28.71 0.96 -17.60
C SER A 133 -27.41 0.99 -18.40
N SER A 134 -26.38 1.68 -17.91
CA SER A 134 -25.03 1.66 -18.48
C SER A 134 -24.59 0.21 -18.70
N ASN A 135 -24.29 -0.17 -19.95
CA ASN A 135 -23.81 -1.50 -20.33
C ASN A 135 -22.55 -1.85 -19.52
N SER A 136 -22.73 -2.60 -18.44
CA SER A 136 -21.69 -2.93 -17.50
C SER A 136 -21.72 -4.42 -17.17
N THR A 137 -20.54 -5.02 -17.05
CA THR A 137 -20.36 -6.45 -16.84
C THR A 137 -19.76 -6.69 -15.47
N LYS A 138 -20.43 -7.51 -14.66
CA LYS A 138 -19.92 -7.96 -13.36
C LYS A 138 -18.91 -9.09 -13.55
N VAL A 139 -17.86 -9.10 -12.75
CA VAL A 139 -16.89 -10.19 -12.56
C VAL A 139 -16.90 -10.56 -11.07
N ASP A 140 -17.01 -11.85 -10.77
CA ASP A 140 -17.20 -12.31 -9.39
C ASP A 140 -15.87 -12.42 -8.64
N VAL A 141 -14.83 -12.95 -9.27
CA VAL A 141 -13.49 -13.04 -8.67
C VAL A 141 -12.44 -12.56 -9.67
N ILE A 142 -11.55 -11.68 -9.23
CA ILE A 142 -10.37 -11.26 -10.00
C ILE A 142 -9.12 -11.78 -9.30
N ALA A 143 -8.36 -12.59 -10.02
CA ALA A 143 -7.25 -13.36 -9.50
C ALA A 143 -6.01 -13.22 -10.40
N ASP A 144 -4.90 -13.86 -10.01
CA ASP A 144 -3.66 -13.90 -10.79
C ASP A 144 -3.14 -12.50 -11.16
N CYS A 145 -3.06 -11.61 -10.17
CA CYS A 145 -2.68 -10.19 -10.39
C CYS A 145 -3.56 -9.46 -11.41
N GLY A 146 -4.81 -9.89 -11.59
CA GLY A 146 -5.76 -9.28 -12.52
C GLY A 146 -5.84 -9.97 -13.88
N ARG A 147 -4.93 -10.91 -14.17
CA ARG A 147 -4.90 -11.65 -15.44
C ARG A 147 -6.04 -12.66 -15.56
N GLN A 148 -6.65 -13.06 -14.46
CA GLN A 148 -7.75 -14.02 -14.47
C GLN A 148 -9.04 -13.36 -13.95
N TRP A 149 -10.08 -13.40 -14.77
CA TRP A 149 -11.43 -12.95 -14.43
C TRP A 149 -12.34 -14.17 -14.37
N ILE A 150 -13.00 -14.38 -13.24
CA ILE A 150 -13.91 -15.51 -13.04
C ILE A 150 -15.33 -14.96 -12.89
N ARG A 151 -16.22 -15.42 -13.77
CA ARG A 151 -17.66 -15.15 -13.72
C ARG A 151 -18.40 -16.44 -13.39
N LEU A 152 -19.33 -16.36 -12.45
CA LEU A 152 -20.21 -17.45 -12.04
C LEU A 152 -21.63 -17.20 -12.55
N ASN A 153 -22.23 -18.20 -13.19
CA ASN A 153 -23.63 -18.18 -13.59
C ASN A 153 -24.31 -19.50 -13.18
N THR A 154 -25.45 -19.38 -12.50
CA THR A 154 -26.23 -20.51 -11.97
C THR A 154 -27.39 -20.91 -12.89
N ILE A 155 -27.35 -20.56 -14.18
CA ILE A 155 -28.39 -20.90 -15.16
C ILE A 155 -28.57 -22.41 -15.26
N LYS A 156 -29.84 -22.85 -15.38
CA LYS A 156 -30.21 -24.27 -15.52
C LYS A 156 -30.64 -24.56 -16.96
N ASN A 157 -30.59 -25.84 -17.34
CA ASN A 157 -31.15 -26.32 -18.61
C ASN A 157 -32.60 -25.85 -18.83
N SER A 158 -33.46 -25.94 -17.81
CA SER A 158 -34.86 -25.51 -17.93
C SER A 158 -35.02 -24.03 -18.26
N ARG A 159 -34.10 -23.17 -17.79
CA ARG A 159 -34.11 -21.74 -18.11
C ARG A 159 -33.60 -21.49 -19.53
N MET A 160 -32.54 -22.18 -19.94
CA MET A 160 -32.06 -22.14 -21.33
C MET A 160 -33.14 -22.59 -22.31
N LEU A 161 -33.86 -23.68 -22.01
CA LEU A 161 -34.97 -24.17 -22.83
C LEU A 161 -36.11 -23.15 -22.92
N ALA A 162 -36.39 -22.40 -21.85
CA ALA A 162 -37.38 -21.34 -21.89
C ALA A 162 -36.92 -20.20 -22.82
N GLU A 163 -35.65 -19.80 -22.75
CA GLU A 163 -35.08 -18.80 -23.65
C GLU A 163 -35.11 -19.29 -25.11
N PHE A 164 -34.78 -20.56 -25.37
CA PHE A 164 -34.89 -21.11 -26.72
C PHE A 164 -36.32 -21.11 -27.25
N ARG A 165 -37.31 -21.46 -26.43
CA ARG A 165 -38.73 -21.39 -26.83
C ARG A 165 -39.18 -19.95 -27.10
N GLU A 166 -38.67 -19.00 -26.32
CA GLU A 166 -38.92 -17.58 -26.53
C GLU A 166 -38.37 -17.15 -27.90
N ILE A 167 -37.12 -17.52 -28.21
CA ILE A 167 -36.51 -17.29 -29.53
C ILE A 167 -37.32 -17.93 -30.66
N ASP A 168 -37.66 -19.22 -30.51
CA ASP A 168 -38.40 -19.99 -31.50
C ASP A 168 -39.81 -19.42 -31.74
N SER A 169 -40.44 -18.83 -30.71
CA SER A 169 -41.79 -18.25 -30.82
C SER A 169 -41.85 -16.98 -31.67
N TYR A 170 -40.72 -16.28 -31.84
CA TYR A 170 -40.63 -15.11 -32.70
C TYR A 170 -40.22 -15.44 -34.15
N LEU A 171 -39.86 -16.69 -34.43
CA LEU A 171 -39.44 -17.16 -35.77
C LEU A 171 -40.62 -17.66 -36.63
N THR A 172 -41.84 -17.71 -36.11
CA THR A 172 -42.99 -18.36 -36.78
C THR A 172 -44.03 -17.44 -37.42
N ASP A 173 -43.83 -16.12 -37.46
CA ASP A 173 -44.84 -15.16 -37.96
C ASP A 173 -44.57 -14.62 -39.39
N ASP A 174 -43.81 -15.33 -40.22
CA ASP A 174 -43.56 -14.94 -41.63
C ASP A 174 -44.35 -15.78 -42.67
N GLU A 175 -45.57 -16.22 -42.35
CA GLU A 175 -46.46 -16.86 -43.33
C GLU A 175 -47.88 -16.23 -43.28
N SER A 176 -48.19 -15.46 -44.33
CA SER A 176 -49.50 -14.91 -44.74
C SER A 176 -50.01 -13.60 -44.11
N SER A 177 -49.55 -12.48 -44.66
CA SER A 177 -50.36 -11.26 -44.76
C SER A 177 -49.91 -10.49 -46.00
N SER A 178 -50.41 -10.88 -47.17
CA SER A 178 -50.51 -9.94 -48.29
C SER A 178 -51.56 -8.90 -47.90
N ASP A 179 -51.13 -7.75 -47.44
CA ASP A 179 -51.84 -6.51 -47.70
C ASP A 179 -50.80 -5.38 -47.67
N GLU A 180 -50.67 -4.75 -48.83
CA GLU A 180 -49.99 -3.49 -49.01
C GLU A 180 -50.71 -2.46 -48.13
N GLU A 181 -50.03 -1.87 -47.14
CA GLU A 181 -50.06 -0.44 -46.78
C GLU A 181 -49.46 -0.16 -45.39
N ASP A 182 -48.68 0.93 -45.35
CA ASP A 182 -48.13 1.67 -44.20
C ASP A 182 -46.76 1.26 -43.60
N GLU A 183 -45.71 1.80 -44.22
CA GLU A 183 -44.37 2.00 -43.67
C GLU A 183 -44.41 2.97 -42.46
N ASN A 184 -44.55 2.46 -41.24
CA ASN A 184 -44.10 3.18 -40.04
C ASN A 184 -43.69 2.24 -38.90
N TYR A 185 -42.39 1.90 -38.91
CA TYR A 185 -41.53 1.58 -37.76
C TYR A 185 -42.18 0.85 -36.57
N ARG A 186 -42.36 -0.46 -36.71
CA ARG A 186 -42.46 -1.37 -35.56
C ARG A 186 -41.09 -2.03 -35.36
N PRO A 187 -40.38 -1.85 -34.23
CA PRO A 187 -39.17 -2.61 -33.96
C PRO A 187 -39.52 -4.10 -33.92
N SER A 188 -38.93 -4.89 -34.82
CA SER A 188 -39.06 -6.34 -34.78
C SER A 188 -38.47 -6.86 -33.46
N LEU A 189 -39.28 -7.62 -32.70
CA LEU A 189 -38.83 -8.35 -31.51
C LEU A 189 -38.18 -9.70 -31.89
N ALA A 190 -38.19 -10.08 -33.17
CA ALA A 190 -37.60 -11.33 -33.63
C ALA A 190 -36.07 -11.20 -33.66
N GLN A 191 -35.39 -12.12 -32.95
CA GLN A 191 -33.94 -12.22 -33.01
C GLN A 191 -33.53 -12.88 -34.34
N GLU A 192 -32.75 -12.18 -35.16
CA GLU A 192 -32.24 -12.69 -36.44
C GLU A 192 -31.12 -13.74 -36.28
N GLU A 193 -30.46 -13.78 -35.11
CA GLU A 193 -29.34 -14.68 -34.81
C GLU A 193 -29.59 -15.50 -33.53
N PHE A 194 -28.99 -16.70 -33.44
CA PHE A 194 -29.01 -17.54 -32.23
C PHE A 194 -28.27 -16.86 -31.07
N ASP A 195 -28.98 -16.05 -30.28
CA ASP A 195 -28.38 -15.19 -29.27
C ASP A 195 -29.08 -15.17 -27.91
N ASN A 196 -28.74 -16.17 -27.07
CA ASN A 196 -29.25 -16.28 -25.71
C ASN A 196 -28.52 -15.40 -24.68
N SER A 197 -29.06 -15.31 -23.47
CA SER A 197 -28.53 -14.46 -22.40
C SER A 197 -27.09 -14.78 -22.00
N VAL A 198 -26.67 -16.05 -22.10
CA VAL A 198 -25.30 -16.48 -21.74
C VAL A 198 -24.30 -16.02 -22.79
N LEU A 199 -24.64 -16.09 -24.08
CA LEU A 199 -23.79 -15.59 -25.17
C LEU A 199 -23.61 -14.07 -25.09
N ARG A 200 -24.70 -13.33 -24.83
CA ARG A 200 -24.66 -11.89 -24.57
C ARG A 200 -23.73 -11.53 -23.41
N MET A 201 -23.81 -12.27 -22.31
CA MET A 201 -22.90 -12.11 -21.17
C MET A 201 -21.45 -12.42 -21.55
N GLY A 202 -21.19 -13.49 -22.31
CA GLY A 202 -19.87 -13.86 -22.81
C GLY A 202 -19.23 -12.73 -23.63
N ARG A 203 -19.95 -12.20 -24.62
CA ARG A 203 -19.48 -11.06 -25.43
C ARG A 203 -19.22 -9.82 -24.58
N SER A 204 -20.08 -9.56 -23.59
CA SER A 204 -19.92 -8.41 -22.69
C SER A 204 -18.71 -8.55 -21.75
N LEU A 205 -18.35 -9.78 -21.34
CA LEU A 205 -17.11 -10.07 -20.61
C LEU A 205 -15.88 -9.86 -21.48
N VAL A 206 -15.89 -10.39 -22.71
CA VAL A 206 -14.77 -10.26 -23.65
C VAL A 206 -14.52 -8.80 -24.02
N ALA A 207 -15.59 -8.05 -24.31
CA ALA A 207 -15.49 -6.62 -24.59
C ALA A 207 -14.97 -5.84 -23.37
N ALA A 208 -15.49 -6.11 -22.16
CA ALA A 208 -14.99 -5.48 -20.95
C ALA A 208 -13.50 -5.80 -20.67
N ALA A 209 -13.07 -7.04 -20.88
CA ALA A 209 -11.67 -7.44 -20.69
C ALA A 209 -10.73 -6.73 -21.68
N LYS A 210 -11.14 -6.62 -22.96
CA LYS A 210 -10.37 -5.90 -24.00
C LYS A 210 -10.25 -4.40 -23.69
N LEU A 211 -11.28 -3.79 -23.10
CA LEU A 211 -11.26 -2.38 -22.70
C LEU A 211 -10.49 -2.11 -21.40
N ASN A 212 -10.22 -3.15 -20.61
CA ASN A 212 -9.54 -3.04 -19.32
C ASN A 212 -8.31 -3.97 -19.27
N PRO A 213 -7.33 -3.78 -20.18
CA PRO A 213 -6.13 -4.60 -20.17
C PRO A 213 -5.34 -4.36 -18.88
N VAL A 214 -4.75 -5.43 -18.36
CA VAL A 214 -3.84 -5.36 -17.22
C VAL A 214 -2.51 -4.81 -17.72
N GLN A 215 -2.09 -3.68 -17.17
CA GLN A 215 -0.77 -3.13 -17.42
C GLN A 215 0.26 -3.93 -16.62
N LEU A 216 1.04 -4.75 -17.31
CA LEU A 216 2.12 -5.54 -16.72
C LEU A 216 3.46 -4.95 -17.17
N PRO A 217 4.34 -4.57 -16.24
CA PRO A 217 5.69 -4.17 -16.60
C PRO A 217 6.49 -5.38 -17.07
N VAL A 218 7.28 -5.23 -18.13
CA VAL A 218 8.16 -6.26 -18.72
C VAL A 218 9.62 -5.90 -18.42
N SER A 219 10.50 -6.90 -18.44
CA SER A 219 11.94 -6.86 -18.14
C SER A 219 12.74 -5.75 -18.85
N ASP A 220 12.25 -5.22 -19.98
CA ASP A 220 12.87 -4.13 -20.75
C ASP A 220 12.25 -2.74 -20.49
N HIS A 221 11.65 -2.54 -19.30
CA HIS A 221 10.97 -1.29 -18.91
C HIS A 221 9.80 -0.87 -19.82
N SER A 222 9.31 -1.76 -20.70
CA SER A 222 8.07 -1.60 -21.46
C SER A 222 6.88 -2.09 -20.63
N VAL A 223 5.70 -1.52 -20.89
CA VAL A 223 4.44 -1.97 -20.26
C VAL A 223 3.66 -2.74 -21.32
N GLU A 224 3.48 -4.03 -21.10
CA GLU A 224 2.61 -4.85 -21.94
C GLU A 224 1.18 -4.80 -21.40
N ALA A 225 0.25 -4.46 -22.29
CA ALA A 225 -1.16 -4.46 -21.99
C ALA A 225 -1.71 -5.86 -22.25
N VAL A 226 -1.85 -6.67 -21.20
CA VAL A 226 -2.35 -8.04 -21.31
C VAL A 226 -3.86 -8.06 -21.08
N THR A 227 -4.61 -8.60 -22.04
CA THR A 227 -6.06 -8.81 -21.87
C THR A 227 -6.29 -9.94 -20.86
N PRO A 228 -7.12 -9.76 -19.82
CA PRO A 228 -7.42 -10.81 -18.86
C PRO A 228 -8.03 -12.05 -19.53
N ARG A 229 -7.58 -13.24 -19.10
CA ARG A 229 -8.24 -14.52 -19.40
C ARG A 229 -9.54 -14.59 -18.61
N ILE A 230 -10.62 -14.92 -19.33
CA ILE A 230 -11.95 -15.06 -18.75
C ILE A 230 -12.25 -16.53 -18.53
N THR A 231 -12.63 -16.88 -17.31
CA THR A 231 -13.24 -18.16 -16.95
C THR A 231 -14.71 -17.92 -16.65
N LEU A 232 -15.60 -18.61 -17.37
CA LEU A 232 -17.04 -18.60 -17.12
C LEU A 232 -17.48 -19.95 -16.56
N ARG A 233 -17.84 -19.97 -15.28
CA ARG A 233 -18.29 -21.18 -14.59
C ARG A 233 -19.82 -21.24 -14.55
N LEU A 234 -20.37 -22.25 -15.22
CA LEU A 234 -21.81 -22.53 -15.35
C LEU A 234 -22.19 -23.67 -14.39
N THR A 235 -22.52 -23.33 -13.14
CA THR A 235 -22.58 -24.33 -12.05
C THR A 235 -23.73 -25.31 -12.16
N ARG A 236 -24.78 -24.98 -12.94
CA ARG A 236 -26.03 -25.77 -13.03
C ARG A 236 -26.44 -26.11 -14.45
N LEU A 237 -25.60 -25.80 -15.43
CA LEU A 237 -25.83 -26.15 -16.82
C LEU A 237 -25.16 -27.49 -17.11
N ASN A 238 -25.90 -28.42 -17.70
CA ASN A 238 -25.39 -29.74 -18.06
C ASN A 238 -25.84 -30.12 -19.48
N PRO A 239 -24.96 -30.14 -20.49
CA PRO A 239 -25.34 -30.48 -21.87
C PRO A 239 -25.82 -31.93 -22.04
N HIS A 240 -25.56 -32.79 -21.06
CA HIS A 240 -25.93 -34.21 -21.09
C HIS A 240 -27.16 -34.55 -20.22
N ALA A 241 -27.80 -33.55 -19.61
CA ALA A 241 -29.01 -33.78 -18.82
C ALA A 241 -30.24 -33.93 -19.73
N GLU A 242 -31.12 -34.88 -19.40
CA GLU A 242 -32.36 -35.12 -20.15
C GLU A 242 -33.44 -34.05 -19.87
N PRO A 243 -34.22 -33.63 -20.88
CA PRO A 243 -34.06 -33.95 -22.30
C PRO A 243 -32.82 -33.29 -22.91
N ILE A 244 -32.07 -34.07 -23.71
CA ILE A 244 -30.85 -33.57 -24.36
C ILE A 244 -31.23 -32.55 -25.42
N GLU A 245 -30.81 -31.30 -25.22
CA GLU A 245 -31.03 -30.20 -26.16
C GLU A 245 -29.69 -29.77 -26.78
N PRO A 246 -29.46 -30.02 -28.08
CA PRO A 246 -28.18 -29.74 -28.74
C PRO A 246 -27.80 -28.26 -28.71
N ARG A 247 -28.76 -27.34 -28.66
CA ARG A 247 -28.50 -25.89 -28.57
C ARG A 247 -27.80 -25.46 -27.28
N ILE A 248 -27.90 -26.26 -26.21
CA ILE A 248 -27.12 -26.03 -24.98
C ILE A 248 -25.64 -26.27 -25.25
N ALA A 249 -25.30 -27.38 -25.91
CA ALA A 249 -23.92 -27.69 -26.29
C ALA A 249 -23.38 -26.66 -27.30
N GLN A 250 -24.21 -26.22 -28.25
CA GLN A 250 -23.87 -25.14 -29.19
C GLN A 250 -23.54 -23.84 -28.46
N THR A 251 -24.34 -23.45 -27.46
CA THR A 251 -24.08 -22.26 -26.63
C THR A 251 -22.72 -22.34 -25.94
N ILE A 252 -22.38 -23.50 -25.38
CA ILE A 252 -21.09 -23.74 -24.71
C ILE A 252 -19.95 -23.62 -25.72
N GLN A 253 -20.10 -24.23 -26.90
CA GLN A 253 -19.08 -24.17 -27.95
C GLN A 253 -18.86 -22.72 -28.42
N SER A 254 -19.93 -21.96 -28.66
CA SER A 254 -19.80 -20.56 -29.06
C SER A 254 -19.09 -19.69 -28.01
N LEU A 255 -19.22 -19.98 -26.71
CA LEU A 255 -18.43 -19.31 -25.67
C LEU A 255 -16.94 -19.68 -25.75
N ILE A 256 -16.62 -20.95 -25.99
CA ILE A 256 -15.24 -21.42 -26.15
C ILE A 256 -14.62 -20.76 -27.38
N ASP A 257 -15.35 -20.67 -28.49
CA ASP A 257 -14.91 -20.03 -29.72
C ASP A 257 -14.64 -18.52 -29.55
N MET A 258 -15.31 -17.86 -28.58
CA MET A 258 -15.00 -16.49 -28.16
C MET A 258 -13.70 -16.36 -27.36
N GLY A 259 -13.02 -17.47 -27.03
CA GLY A 259 -11.82 -17.51 -26.19
C GLY A 259 -12.11 -17.53 -24.69
N ILE A 260 -13.33 -17.89 -24.28
CA ILE A 260 -13.71 -18.01 -22.87
C ILE A 260 -13.44 -19.44 -22.39
N ASP A 261 -12.78 -19.57 -21.25
CA ASP A 261 -12.61 -20.84 -20.55
C ASP A 261 -13.91 -21.22 -19.82
N VAL A 262 -14.69 -22.13 -20.41
CA VAL A 262 -15.99 -22.54 -19.87
C VAL A 262 -15.83 -23.75 -18.95
N GLN A 263 -16.28 -23.61 -17.70
CA GLN A 263 -16.24 -24.67 -16.69
C GLN A 263 -17.66 -25.04 -16.27
N LEU A 264 -18.04 -26.32 -16.38
CA LEU A 264 -19.38 -26.79 -16.02
C LEU A 264 -19.39 -27.35 -14.60
N GLY A 265 -20.51 -27.17 -13.90
CA GLY A 265 -20.72 -27.74 -12.58
C GLY A 265 -20.05 -26.97 -11.43
N GLU A 266 -20.29 -27.46 -10.21
CA GLU A 266 -19.64 -26.97 -8.99
C GLU A 266 -18.22 -27.56 -8.87
N ARG A 267 -17.36 -26.90 -8.08
CA ARG A 267 -16.04 -27.44 -7.73
C ARG A 267 -16.22 -28.76 -6.98
N SER A 268 -15.45 -29.78 -7.34
CA SER A 268 -15.45 -31.03 -6.60
C SER A 268 -14.80 -30.83 -5.21
N PHE A 269 -15.20 -31.64 -4.23
CA PHE A 269 -14.66 -31.53 -2.86
C PHE A 269 -13.13 -31.69 -2.82
N HIS A 270 -12.56 -32.50 -3.72
CA HIS A 270 -11.11 -32.71 -3.83
C HIS A 270 -10.35 -31.53 -4.44
N GLU A 271 -11.02 -30.67 -5.21
CA GLU A 271 -10.41 -29.46 -5.77
C GLU A 271 -10.35 -28.31 -4.76
N ILE A 272 -11.20 -28.36 -3.73
CA ILE A 272 -11.33 -27.30 -2.73
C ILE A 272 -10.27 -27.52 -1.64
N PRO A 273 -9.29 -26.61 -1.48
CA PRO A 273 -8.35 -26.71 -0.38
C PRO A 273 -9.09 -26.61 0.95
N GLU A 274 -8.74 -27.47 1.91
CA GLU A 274 -9.27 -27.37 3.26
C GLU A 274 -8.73 -26.10 3.91
N VAL A 275 -9.61 -25.13 4.16
CA VAL A 275 -9.28 -23.92 4.91
C VAL A 275 -9.17 -24.33 6.37
N GLN A 276 -7.98 -24.73 6.81
CA GLN A 276 -7.77 -25.06 8.21
C GLN A 276 -8.05 -23.81 9.07
N PRO A 277 -8.86 -23.91 10.13
CA PRO A 277 -8.94 -22.85 11.12
C PRO A 277 -7.51 -22.64 11.64
N ASN A 278 -6.97 -21.43 11.45
CA ASN A 278 -5.59 -21.09 11.77
C ASN A 278 -5.31 -21.39 13.26
N THR A 279 -4.81 -22.59 13.57
CA THR A 279 -4.16 -22.94 14.84
C THR A 279 -2.67 -22.57 14.81
N ALA A 280 -2.14 -22.26 13.62
CA ALA A 280 -0.88 -21.54 13.50
C ALA A 280 -1.00 -20.21 14.24
N PRO A 281 -0.01 -19.82 15.07
CA PRO A 281 -0.08 -18.58 15.81
C PRO A 281 -0.32 -17.45 14.80
N HIS A 282 -1.38 -16.69 15.03
CA HIS A 282 -1.87 -15.61 14.17
C HIS A 282 -0.67 -14.83 13.59
N VAL A 283 -0.63 -14.43 12.32
CA VAL A 283 0.49 -13.63 11.75
C VAL A 283 0.75 -12.30 12.52
N SER A 284 -0.16 -11.95 13.45
CA SER A 284 0.00 -10.92 14.48
C SER A 284 1.04 -11.26 15.57
N SER A 285 1.44 -12.53 15.70
CA SER A 285 2.41 -13.05 16.66
C SER A 285 3.84 -13.05 16.15
N LEU A 286 4.06 -12.74 14.86
CA LEU A 286 5.40 -12.48 14.34
C LEU A 286 5.91 -11.17 14.98
N VAL A 287 6.62 -11.31 16.08
CA VAL A 287 7.31 -10.21 16.75
C VAL A 287 8.56 -9.93 15.94
N PHE A 288 8.50 -8.86 15.14
CA PHE A 288 9.72 -8.32 14.55
C PHE A 288 10.55 -7.65 15.63
N GLU A 289 11.86 -7.65 15.47
CA GLU A 289 12.77 -6.93 16.34
C GLU A 289 13.79 -6.13 15.52
N PRO A 290 14.27 -4.98 16.03
CA PRO A 290 15.30 -4.23 15.33
C PRO A 290 16.62 -5.01 15.26
N THR A 291 17.47 -4.65 14.31
CA THR A 291 18.86 -5.11 14.27
C THR A 291 19.71 -4.36 15.32
N SER A 292 20.85 -4.94 15.70
CA SER A 292 21.79 -4.29 16.63
C SER A 292 22.42 -3.02 16.05
N LYS A 293 22.51 -2.92 14.73
CA LYS A 293 22.89 -1.70 14.02
C LYS A 293 21.63 -1.04 13.47
N VAL A 294 21.32 0.18 13.89
CA VAL A 294 20.11 0.91 13.49
C VAL A 294 20.50 2.14 12.68
N ASN A 295 19.93 2.26 11.49
CA ASN A 295 20.12 3.41 10.61
C ASN A 295 19.03 4.46 10.88
N LEU A 296 19.41 5.71 11.15
CA LEU A 296 18.52 6.81 11.47
C LEU A 296 18.24 7.67 10.24
N ASP A 297 16.95 7.86 9.93
CA ASP A 297 16.49 8.84 8.96
C ASP A 297 16.50 10.27 9.55
N LEU A 298 16.52 11.29 8.69
CA LEU A 298 16.46 12.71 9.10
C LEU A 298 15.28 12.99 10.03
N SER A 299 14.10 12.43 9.72
CA SER A 299 12.90 12.64 10.52
C SER A 299 13.06 12.19 11.98
N VAL A 300 13.89 11.18 12.22
CA VAL A 300 14.21 10.66 13.55
C VAL A 300 15.27 11.52 14.22
N LEU A 301 16.27 12.00 13.48
CA LEU A 301 17.24 12.95 14.04
C LEU A 301 16.53 14.19 14.60
N ILE A 302 15.56 14.74 13.87
CA ILE A 302 14.73 15.86 14.35
C ILE A 302 13.95 15.46 15.61
N ALA A 303 13.37 14.26 15.63
CA ALA A 303 12.62 13.81 16.80
C ALA A 303 13.50 13.58 18.04
N LEU A 304 14.73 13.10 17.84
CA LEU A 304 15.71 12.85 18.90
C LEU A 304 16.32 14.14 19.48
N VAL A 305 16.17 15.29 18.82
CA VAL A 305 16.67 16.59 19.35
C VAL A 305 15.56 17.55 19.74
N SER A 306 14.31 17.23 19.38
CA SER A 306 13.11 18.05 19.66
C SER A 306 12.88 18.28 21.15
N ASP A 307 12.52 19.50 21.53
CA ASP A 307 12.16 19.79 22.92
C ASP A 307 10.93 19.01 23.39
N LEU A 308 10.01 18.60 22.49
CA LEU A 308 8.85 17.76 22.84
C LEU A 308 9.27 16.41 23.44
N THR A 309 10.37 15.86 22.93
CA THR A 309 10.93 14.59 23.39
C THR A 309 11.58 14.75 24.77
N HIS A 310 12.27 15.86 25.03
CA HIS A 310 13.12 16.01 26.20
C HIS A 310 12.51 16.82 27.35
N SER A 311 11.57 17.71 27.08
CA SER A 311 10.97 18.59 28.08
C SER A 311 10.10 17.81 29.07
N PRO A 312 9.92 18.31 30.30
CA PRO A 312 8.94 17.77 31.23
C PRO A 312 7.56 17.70 30.58
N LEU A 313 6.86 16.60 30.83
CA LEU A 313 5.51 16.40 30.30
C LEU A 313 4.50 17.25 31.09
N PRO A 314 3.47 17.79 30.43
CA PRO A 314 2.34 18.41 31.11
C PRO A 314 1.69 17.44 32.10
N ALA A 315 1.22 17.95 33.24
CA ALA A 315 0.52 17.14 34.23
C ALA A 315 -0.92 16.81 33.79
N THR A 316 -1.50 17.64 32.92
CA THR A 316 -2.89 17.48 32.44
C THR A 316 -3.01 17.68 30.93
N ILE A 317 -4.06 17.12 30.34
CA ILE A 317 -4.40 17.32 28.92
C ILE A 317 -4.69 18.81 28.64
N ASP A 318 -5.31 19.52 29.58
CA ASP A 318 -5.62 20.95 29.46
C ASP A 318 -4.35 21.80 29.41
N GLU A 319 -3.37 21.46 30.24
CA GLU A 319 -2.04 22.09 30.22
C GLU A 319 -1.36 21.87 28.85
N ALA A 320 -1.38 20.63 28.33
CA ALA A 320 -0.86 20.31 27.00
C ALA A 320 -1.55 21.12 25.89
N ASN A 321 -2.89 21.28 25.95
CA ASN A 321 -3.65 22.08 25.01
C ASN A 321 -3.29 23.57 25.06
N SER A 322 -2.94 24.09 26.24
CA SER A 322 -2.59 25.50 26.43
C SER A 322 -1.14 25.84 26.03
N GLN A 323 -0.24 24.85 26.04
CA GLN A 323 1.22 25.05 25.92
C GLN A 323 1.67 25.66 24.58
N PHE A 324 0.92 25.44 23.50
CA PHE A 324 1.24 25.94 22.16
C PHE A 324 0.20 26.94 21.63
N ILE A 325 -0.65 27.49 22.50
CA ILE A 325 -1.55 28.58 22.12
C ILE A 325 -0.73 29.87 22.13
N PRO A 326 -0.61 30.60 21.00
CA PRO A 326 0.12 31.85 20.98
C PRO A 326 -0.47 32.87 21.98
N PRO A 327 0.36 33.62 22.71
CA PRO A 327 -0.10 34.65 23.65
C PRO A 327 -0.98 35.70 22.96
N GLU A 328 -1.93 36.29 23.70
CA GLU A 328 -2.89 37.27 23.18
C GLU A 328 -2.19 38.46 22.51
N ARG A 329 -1.07 38.93 23.08
CA ARG A 329 -0.22 39.99 22.52
C ARG A 329 0.35 39.65 21.15
N TYR A 330 0.72 38.38 20.91
CA TYR A 330 1.23 37.95 19.61
C TYR A 330 0.11 37.93 18.57
N LEU A 331 -1.10 37.50 18.96
CA LEU A 331 -2.29 37.56 18.11
C LEU A 331 -2.64 39.01 17.76
N GLU A 332 -2.56 39.93 18.72
CA GLU A 332 -2.77 41.37 18.51
C GLU A 332 -1.73 42.01 17.59
N TRP A 333 -0.44 41.76 17.83
CA TRP A 333 0.63 42.23 16.95
C TRP A 333 0.43 41.74 15.51
N LYS A 334 0.06 40.47 15.34
CA LYS A 334 -0.16 39.90 14.00
C LYS A 334 -1.41 40.46 13.33
N LYS A 335 -2.47 40.74 14.09
CA LYS A 335 -3.64 41.50 13.60
C LYS A 335 -3.22 42.90 13.13
N GLN A 336 -2.34 43.60 13.85
CA GLN A 336 -1.82 44.91 13.45
C GLN A 336 -0.95 44.84 12.18
N VAL A 337 -0.07 43.85 12.07
CA VAL A 337 0.77 43.64 10.86
C VAL A 337 -0.10 43.35 9.65
N ASN A 338 -1.12 42.49 9.81
CA ASN A 338 -2.06 42.18 8.73
C ASN A 338 -2.89 43.41 8.34
N ALA A 339 -3.39 44.18 9.31
CA ALA A 339 -4.12 45.43 9.05
C ALA A 339 -3.26 46.45 8.29
N THR A 340 -1.96 46.50 8.58
CA THR A 340 -1.01 47.36 7.85
C THR A 340 -0.81 46.88 6.41
N LYS A 341 -0.73 45.56 6.18
CA LYS A 341 -0.66 44.98 4.84
C LYS A 341 -1.92 45.24 4.00
N VAL A 342 -3.11 45.14 4.61
CA VAL A 342 -4.38 45.48 3.94
C VAL A 342 -4.37 46.94 3.51
N LYS A 343 -3.99 47.85 4.42
CA LYS A 343 -3.90 49.28 4.12
C LYS A 343 -2.91 49.56 2.99
N ALA A 344 -1.75 48.91 2.98
CA ALA A 344 -0.77 49.04 1.91
C ALA A 344 -1.30 48.52 0.56
N LYS A 345 -2.06 47.42 0.55
CA LYS A 345 -2.65 46.86 -0.67
C LYS A 345 -3.80 47.73 -1.21
N LYS A 346 -4.63 48.29 -0.34
CA LYS A 346 -5.71 49.22 -0.68
C LYS A 346 -5.23 50.56 -1.25
N LEU A 347 -3.99 50.96 -0.90
CA LEU A 347 -3.33 52.12 -1.51
C LEU A 347 -2.82 51.85 -2.92
N LEU A 348 -2.55 50.58 -3.27
CA LEU A 348 -2.10 50.15 -4.59
C LEU A 348 -3.26 49.82 -5.53
N ASP A 349 -4.40 49.38 -4.98
CA ASP A 349 -5.63 49.06 -5.72
C ASP A 349 -6.86 49.60 -4.96
N PRO A 350 -7.42 50.75 -5.39
CA PRO A 350 -8.55 51.40 -4.72
C PRO A 350 -9.87 50.63 -4.74
N ASP A 351 -10.04 49.69 -5.69
CA ASP A 351 -11.23 48.84 -5.82
C ASP A 351 -11.12 47.54 -5.01
N PHE A 352 -10.06 47.37 -4.22
CA PHE A 352 -9.85 46.19 -3.37
C PHE A 352 -10.89 46.12 -2.24
N ASN A 353 -11.78 45.12 -2.30
CA ASN A 353 -12.87 44.93 -1.34
C ASN A 353 -12.35 44.29 -0.03
N ASP A 354 -12.76 44.83 1.12
CA ASP A 354 -12.26 44.41 2.44
C ASP A 354 -12.68 42.96 2.79
N GLU A 355 -13.81 42.47 2.23
CA GLU A 355 -14.34 41.12 2.46
C GLU A 355 -13.50 40.00 1.80
N ASP A 356 -12.83 40.28 0.67
CA ASP A 356 -11.97 39.31 -0.02
C ASP A 356 -10.64 39.06 0.74
N PHE A 357 -10.24 39.99 1.62
CA PHE A 357 -9.06 39.83 2.48
C PHE A 357 -9.35 39.00 3.73
N GLU A 358 -10.54 39.13 4.32
CA GLU A 358 -10.95 38.33 5.48
C GLU A 358 -11.12 36.84 5.13
N LEU A 359 -11.58 36.54 3.91
CA LEU A 359 -11.68 35.17 3.37
C LEU A 359 -10.33 34.57 2.98
N SER A 360 -9.26 35.38 2.88
CA SER A 360 -7.91 34.97 2.50
C SER A 360 -6.90 34.98 3.65
N LEU A 361 -7.29 34.52 4.85
CA LEU A 361 -6.38 34.25 5.97
C LEU A 361 -5.92 32.76 6.09
N PRO A 362 -5.17 32.17 5.12
CA PRO A 362 -4.47 30.89 5.33
C PRO A 362 -3.60 30.89 6.59
N ALA A 363 -2.95 32.02 6.91
CA ALA A 363 -1.96 32.10 7.98
C ALA A 363 -2.51 31.87 9.39
N GLN A 364 -3.78 32.18 9.67
CA GLN A 364 -4.38 31.95 10.99
C GLN A 364 -4.86 30.50 11.13
N GLN A 365 -5.41 29.93 10.06
CA GLN A 365 -5.73 28.50 10.01
C GLN A 365 -4.46 27.64 10.12
N ASP A 366 -3.35 28.04 9.49
CA ASP A 366 -2.11 27.28 9.49
C ASP A 366 -1.39 27.31 10.85
N MET A 367 -1.46 28.41 11.60
CA MET A 367 -1.00 28.44 12.99
C MET A 367 -1.85 27.55 13.89
N ALA A 368 -3.18 27.62 13.77
CA ALA A 368 -4.07 26.75 14.55
C ALA A 368 -3.84 25.26 14.24
N LYS A 369 -3.60 24.91 12.96
CA LYS A 369 -3.20 23.55 12.57
C LYS A 369 -1.87 23.15 13.18
N THR A 370 -0.86 24.03 13.15
CA THR A 370 0.47 23.75 13.70
C THR A 370 0.43 23.58 15.22
N SER A 371 -0.26 24.47 15.93
CA SER A 371 -0.47 24.39 17.38
C SER A 371 -1.19 23.09 17.78
N ARG A 372 -2.26 22.72 17.07
CA ARG A 372 -2.95 21.42 17.26
C ARG A 372 -2.04 20.24 16.99
N ALA A 373 -1.21 20.30 15.94
CA ALA A 373 -0.27 19.24 15.60
C ALA A 373 0.79 19.05 16.70
N LEU A 374 1.36 20.13 17.24
CA LEU A 374 2.31 20.09 18.36
C LEU A 374 1.66 19.55 19.64
N THR A 375 0.44 20.00 19.94
CA THR A 375 -0.35 19.50 21.06
C THR A 375 -0.56 17.99 20.96
N ASN A 376 -0.96 17.49 19.80
CA ASN A 376 -1.13 16.05 19.56
C ASN A 376 0.18 15.28 19.76
N GLN A 377 1.33 15.83 19.34
CA GLN A 377 2.64 15.21 19.57
C GLN A 377 3.00 15.16 21.06
N VAL A 378 2.66 16.18 21.85
CA VAL A 378 2.84 16.14 23.31
C VAL A 378 1.92 15.12 23.96
N LEU A 379 0.65 15.05 23.55
CA LEU A 379 -0.27 14.03 24.05
C LEU A 379 0.22 12.61 23.76
N GLN A 380 0.87 12.38 22.60
CA GLN A 380 1.54 11.12 22.31
C GLN A 380 2.71 10.85 23.27
N GLU A 381 3.56 11.85 23.54
CA GLU A 381 4.68 11.73 24.49
C GLU A 381 4.21 11.49 25.93
N MET A 382 3.05 12.02 26.32
CA MET A 382 2.40 11.74 27.61
C MET A 382 1.95 10.28 27.74
N GLY A 383 1.53 9.67 26.63
CA GLY A 383 1.15 8.26 26.60
C GLY A 383 2.36 7.33 26.68
N LYS A 384 3.28 7.46 25.71
CA LYS A 384 4.56 6.76 25.71
C LYS A 384 5.59 7.55 24.91
N GLY A 385 6.65 7.98 25.58
CA GLY A 385 7.68 8.80 24.95
C GLY A 385 8.50 8.04 23.91
N VAL A 386 8.93 8.73 22.86
CA VAL A 386 9.68 8.12 21.73
C VAL A 386 10.98 7.46 22.18
N LEU A 387 11.73 8.08 23.10
CA LEU A 387 12.97 7.51 23.64
C LEU A 387 12.70 6.28 24.52
N GLN A 388 11.59 6.26 25.24
CA GLN A 388 11.16 5.11 26.02
C GLN A 388 10.78 3.93 25.11
N GLU A 389 10.02 4.17 24.05
CA GLU A 389 9.69 3.13 23.06
C GLU A 389 10.95 2.56 22.40
N ILE A 390 11.92 3.41 22.03
CA ILE A 390 13.18 2.94 21.46
C ILE A 390 13.94 2.08 22.46
N ALA A 391 14.06 2.54 23.72
CA ALA A 391 14.74 1.80 24.79
C ALA A 391 14.08 0.45 25.06
N ASP A 392 12.75 0.40 25.18
CA ASP A 392 12.00 -0.83 25.44
C ASP A 392 12.24 -1.88 24.35
N ARG A 393 12.18 -1.48 23.08
CA ARG A 393 12.38 -2.37 21.92
C ARG A 393 13.81 -2.89 21.84
N LEU A 394 14.79 -2.05 22.14
CA LEU A 394 16.19 -2.43 22.14
C LEU A 394 16.54 -3.35 23.32
N ASN A 395 15.97 -3.09 24.50
CA ASN A 395 16.13 -3.95 25.67
C ASN A 395 15.48 -5.33 25.47
N ALA A 396 14.41 -5.40 24.69
CA ALA A 396 13.74 -6.65 24.35
C ALA A 396 14.55 -7.58 23.43
N LEU A 397 15.63 -7.10 22.78
CA LEU A 397 16.49 -7.93 21.93
C LEU A 397 17.19 -9.05 22.70
N GLU A 398 17.52 -8.82 23.98
CA GLU A 398 18.27 -9.76 24.81
C GLU A 398 17.78 -9.70 26.27
N PRO A 399 16.57 -10.21 26.56
CA PRO A 399 15.95 -10.09 27.89
C PRO A 399 16.67 -10.92 28.96
N ASN A 400 17.45 -11.94 28.55
CA ASN A 400 18.10 -12.91 29.45
C ASN A 400 19.63 -12.81 29.46
N VAL A 401 20.22 -11.78 28.83
CA VAL A 401 21.69 -11.59 28.80
C VAL A 401 22.08 -10.54 29.85
N PRO A 402 23.03 -10.85 30.76
CA PRO A 402 23.57 -9.89 31.72
C PRO A 402 24.09 -8.62 31.02
N LEU A 403 23.93 -7.46 31.67
CA LEU A 403 24.21 -6.14 31.07
C LEU A 403 25.62 -5.99 30.45
N GLY A 404 26.60 -6.77 30.91
CA GLY A 404 27.98 -6.76 30.41
C GLY A 404 28.25 -7.60 29.15
N GLU A 405 27.33 -8.48 28.75
CA GLU A 405 27.45 -9.36 27.59
C GLU A 405 26.47 -9.02 26.45
N LYS A 406 25.65 -7.98 26.66
CA LYS A 406 24.66 -7.57 25.65
C LYS A 406 25.34 -7.14 24.36
N ARG A 407 24.76 -7.52 23.22
CA ARG A 407 25.22 -7.07 21.90
C ARG A 407 25.29 -5.55 21.87
N LYS A 408 26.45 -5.04 21.46
CA LYS A 408 26.68 -3.61 21.28
C LYS A 408 25.72 -3.05 20.23
N ILE A 409 24.79 -2.21 20.66
CA ILE A 409 23.89 -1.48 19.78
C ILE A 409 24.64 -0.27 19.20
N GLU A 410 24.53 -0.07 17.89
CA GLU A 410 25.17 1.05 17.20
C GLU A 410 24.16 1.79 16.35
N PHE A 411 24.21 3.13 16.40
CA PHE A 411 23.40 3.99 15.56
C PHE A 411 24.23 4.60 14.44
N TRP A 412 23.64 4.65 13.26
CA TRP A 412 24.25 5.17 12.04
C TRP A 412 23.33 6.19 11.37
N THR A 413 23.88 7.16 10.66
CA THR A 413 23.11 8.08 9.81
C THR A 413 23.88 8.47 8.56
N THR A 414 23.18 8.96 7.54
CA THR A 414 23.81 9.52 6.34
C THR A 414 24.40 10.91 6.59
N PRO A 415 25.50 11.27 5.90
CA PRO A 415 26.01 12.64 5.92
C PRO A 415 24.96 13.67 5.49
N GLU A 416 24.15 13.35 4.48
CA GLU A 416 23.06 14.23 4.04
C GLU A 416 22.03 14.50 5.15
N ALA A 417 21.62 13.46 5.89
CA ALA A 417 20.69 13.61 7.01
C ALA A 417 21.31 14.43 8.15
N ARG A 418 22.60 14.22 8.46
CA ARG A 418 23.37 15.03 9.43
C ARG A 418 23.35 16.51 9.05
N ASP A 419 23.83 16.84 7.86
CA ASP A 419 24.00 18.25 7.42
C ASP A 419 22.65 18.96 7.31
N ARG A 420 21.63 18.23 6.89
CA ARG A 420 20.27 18.75 6.81
C ARG A 420 19.65 18.95 8.19
N CYS A 421 19.89 18.05 9.14
CA CYS A 421 19.46 18.22 10.52
C CYS A 421 20.07 19.49 11.12
N LEU A 422 21.39 19.68 10.97
CA LEU A 422 22.08 20.88 11.46
C LEU A 422 21.51 22.16 10.85
N ARG A 423 21.27 22.20 9.54
CA ARG A 423 20.67 23.37 8.87
C ARG A 423 19.23 23.66 9.30
N ILE A 424 18.43 22.63 9.55
CA ILE A 424 17.06 22.81 10.04
C ILE A 424 17.10 23.37 11.46
N VAL A 425 17.85 22.72 12.35
CA VAL A 425 17.93 23.10 13.77
C VAL A 425 18.60 24.48 13.94
N SER A 426 19.59 24.84 13.13
CA SER A 426 20.22 26.16 13.21
C SER A 426 19.22 27.29 12.90
N LYS A 427 18.32 27.07 11.94
CA LYS A 427 17.35 28.05 11.47
C LYS A 427 16.08 28.15 12.31
N VAL A 428 15.54 27.01 12.77
CA VAL A 428 14.24 26.98 13.49
C VAL A 428 14.30 26.43 14.90
N GLY A 429 15.39 25.77 15.29
CA GLY A 429 15.53 25.19 16.62
C GLY A 429 15.82 26.23 17.69
N GLY A 430 15.28 26.02 18.88
CA GLY A 430 15.63 26.82 20.05
C GLY A 430 17.01 26.47 20.62
N PRO A 431 17.46 27.18 21.68
CA PRO A 431 18.78 26.98 22.27
C PRO A 431 19.02 25.54 22.79
N LYS A 432 18.02 24.91 23.39
CA LYS A 432 18.12 23.52 23.90
C LYS A 432 18.18 22.52 22.75
N GLU A 433 17.38 22.72 21.70
CA GLU A 433 17.37 21.86 20.50
C GLU A 433 18.69 21.96 19.72
N LYS A 434 19.23 23.17 19.57
CA LYS A 434 20.56 23.43 18.96
C LYS A 434 21.68 22.72 19.70
N ARG A 435 21.72 22.88 21.03
CA ARG A 435 22.70 22.20 21.89
C ARG A 435 22.61 20.67 21.77
N ARG A 436 21.40 20.11 21.75
CA ARG A 436 21.18 18.67 21.54
C ARG A 436 21.69 18.19 20.19
N ALA A 437 21.41 18.94 19.13
CA ALA A 437 21.90 18.58 17.80
C ALA A 437 23.43 18.58 17.73
N GLN A 438 24.10 19.54 18.39
CA GLN A 438 25.56 19.56 18.50
C GLN A 438 26.11 18.36 19.27
N GLY A 439 25.47 17.98 20.39
CA GLY A 439 25.86 16.80 21.17
C GLY A 439 25.62 15.48 20.44
N LEU A 440 24.45 15.31 19.81
CA LEU A 440 24.08 14.10 19.07
C LEU A 440 24.94 13.87 17.83
N LEU A 441 25.26 14.95 17.10
CA LEU A 441 26.01 14.91 15.84
C LEU A 441 27.51 15.19 16.04
N PHE A 442 28.01 15.03 17.27
CA PHE A 442 29.43 15.11 17.58
C PHE A 442 30.21 14.02 16.81
N ASP A 443 31.28 14.45 16.14
CA ASP A 443 32.11 13.59 15.31
C ASP A 443 33.56 13.65 15.81
N SER A 444 33.98 12.62 16.55
CA SER A 444 35.33 12.54 17.10
C SER A 444 36.42 12.43 16.03
N SER A 445 36.04 12.08 14.78
CA SER A 445 36.99 11.96 13.66
C SER A 445 37.24 13.26 12.92
N ALA A 446 36.40 14.29 13.15
CA ALA A 446 36.47 15.59 12.49
C ALA A 446 37.48 16.56 13.15
N SER A 447 38.41 16.08 13.97
CA SER A 447 39.37 16.86 14.75
C SER A 447 40.42 17.66 13.93
N ASN A 448 40.25 17.79 12.61
CA ASN A 448 40.97 18.76 11.79
C ASN A 448 40.01 19.91 11.45
N GLY A 449 40.01 20.94 12.29
CA GLY A 449 39.00 22.00 12.37
C GLY A 449 38.90 22.99 11.21
N GLU A 450 38.72 22.53 9.96
CA GLU A 450 38.58 23.43 8.80
C GLU A 450 37.22 23.39 8.07
N GLN A 451 36.30 22.45 8.35
CA GLN A 451 35.06 22.33 7.54
C GLN A 451 33.73 22.68 8.22
N LEU A 452 33.67 22.79 9.55
CA LEU A 452 32.43 23.20 10.25
C LEU A 452 32.29 24.72 10.38
N SER A 453 33.37 25.49 10.20
CA SER A 453 33.33 26.95 10.27
C SER A 453 32.70 27.57 9.02
N GLU A 454 32.99 27.13 7.80
CA GLU A 454 32.50 27.85 6.61
C GLU A 454 30.98 27.76 6.38
N ALA A 455 30.33 26.63 6.71
CA ALA A 455 28.89 26.47 6.47
C ALA A 455 27.99 27.17 7.51
N VAL A 456 28.55 27.62 8.65
CA VAL A 456 27.80 28.23 9.75
C VAL A 456 28.23 29.68 10.02
N SER A 457 29.43 30.10 9.61
CA SER A 457 29.97 31.42 9.97
C SER A 457 29.50 32.59 9.12
N SER A 458 28.85 32.38 7.97
CA SER A 458 28.55 33.51 7.06
C SER A 458 27.25 34.27 7.37
N ASP A 459 26.40 33.79 8.29
CA ASP A 459 25.07 34.40 8.54
C ASP A 459 24.60 34.36 10.01
N VAL A 460 25.41 33.85 10.94
CA VAL A 460 25.01 33.76 12.36
C VAL A 460 25.57 34.95 13.13
N GLY A 461 24.70 35.92 13.43
CA GLY A 461 25.01 37.04 14.32
C GLY A 461 25.61 36.58 15.66
N SER A 462 26.54 37.39 16.16
CA SER A 462 27.50 37.14 17.24
C SER A 462 26.95 36.89 18.66
N ASP A 463 25.71 36.42 18.81
CA ASP A 463 24.98 36.46 20.09
C ASP A 463 24.80 35.12 20.83
N TYR A 464 25.53 34.05 20.47
CA TYR A 464 25.42 32.77 21.21
C TYR A 464 26.76 32.18 21.69
N PRO A 465 26.97 32.01 23.02
CA PRO A 465 28.23 31.56 23.62
C PRO A 465 28.21 30.07 24.01
N LEU A 466 27.68 29.18 23.17
CA LEU A 466 27.78 27.74 23.44
C LEU A 466 28.96 27.16 22.66
N SER A 467 30.04 26.86 23.38
CA SER A 467 31.21 26.16 22.82
C SER A 467 30.80 24.78 22.31
N PHE A 468 31.24 24.44 21.11
CA PHE A 468 31.07 23.08 20.58
C PHE A 468 31.73 22.07 21.54
N PRO A 469 31.10 20.91 21.78
CA PRO A 469 31.71 19.87 22.60
C PRO A 469 33.02 19.42 21.93
N ASP A 470 34.10 19.43 22.70
CA ASP A 470 35.46 19.03 22.29
C ASP A 470 35.78 17.57 22.64
N THR A 471 34.93 16.95 23.47
CA THR A 471 35.10 15.61 24.06
C THR A 471 33.78 14.85 23.99
N LEU A 472 33.87 13.52 23.95
CA LEU A 472 32.70 12.65 23.91
C LEU A 472 31.81 12.83 25.14
N GLU A 473 32.43 13.01 26.31
CA GLU A 473 31.75 13.24 27.58
C GLU A 473 30.93 14.53 27.54
N LYS A 474 31.52 15.63 27.07
CA LYS A 474 30.79 16.90 26.89
C LYS A 474 29.69 16.78 25.85
N ALA A 475 29.85 15.98 24.80
CA ALA A 475 28.79 15.74 23.82
C ALA A 475 27.59 15.00 24.44
N VAL A 476 27.85 14.00 25.29
CA VAL A 476 26.82 13.28 26.05
C VAL A 476 26.10 14.22 27.01
N GLU A 477 26.84 15.05 27.76
CA GLU A 477 26.26 16.06 28.65
C GLU A 477 25.44 17.10 27.88
N ALA A 478 25.96 17.59 26.75
CA ALA A 478 25.27 18.53 25.89
C ALA A 478 23.97 17.93 25.29
N TYR A 479 23.92 16.64 25.01
CA TYR A 479 22.69 16.01 24.53
C TYR A 479 21.66 15.80 25.65
N TRP A 480 22.05 15.17 26.75
CA TRP A 480 21.10 14.81 27.83
C TRP A 480 20.77 15.98 28.77
N GLY A 481 21.53 17.08 28.75
CA GLY A 481 21.29 18.23 29.62
C GLY A 481 19.87 18.78 29.51
N ASN A 482 19.20 18.91 30.65
CA ASN A 482 17.79 19.32 30.77
C ASN A 482 16.80 18.37 30.06
N SER A 483 17.14 17.08 29.94
CA SER A 483 16.22 16.05 29.49
C SER A 483 15.45 15.47 30.69
N ARG A 484 14.18 15.12 30.49
CA ARG A 484 13.38 14.35 31.46
C ARG A 484 13.79 12.88 31.62
N TYR A 485 14.78 12.45 30.86
CA TYR A 485 15.25 11.06 30.83
C TYR A 485 16.63 10.98 31.48
N ILE A 486 16.93 9.83 32.05
CA ILE A 486 18.25 9.55 32.63
C ILE A 486 19.34 9.58 31.55
N HIS A 487 20.54 9.99 31.94
CA HIS A 487 21.70 9.99 31.05
C HIS A 487 21.97 8.58 30.53
N GLY A 488 22.11 8.44 29.21
CA GLY A 488 22.41 7.16 28.58
C GLY A 488 21.25 6.17 28.55
N LEU A 489 19.98 6.63 28.64
CA LEU A 489 18.79 5.79 28.46
C LEU A 489 18.89 4.90 27.20
N ILE A 490 19.45 5.46 26.12
CA ILE A 490 19.83 4.72 24.91
C ILE A 490 21.26 5.09 24.48
N PRO A 491 22.05 4.15 23.93
CA PRO A 491 23.45 4.37 23.56
C PRO A 491 23.59 5.09 22.21
N LEU A 492 22.97 6.29 22.07
CA LEU A 492 22.98 7.06 20.83
C LEU A 492 24.36 7.64 20.46
N ILE A 493 25.15 7.98 21.47
CA ILE A 493 26.41 8.73 21.32
C ILE A 493 27.58 7.79 21.63
N PRO A 494 28.58 7.65 20.73
CA PRO A 494 28.73 8.38 19.47
C PRO A 494 27.82 7.85 18.35
N LEU A 495 27.17 8.76 17.63
CA LEU A 495 26.47 8.45 16.39
C LEU A 495 27.49 8.26 15.27
N ARG A 496 27.36 7.19 14.48
CA ARG A 496 28.28 6.90 13.38
C ARG A 496 27.78 7.46 12.05
N PHE A 497 28.70 7.85 11.18
CA PHE A 497 28.39 8.39 9.85
C PHE A 497 28.94 7.48 8.75
N TYR A 498 28.18 7.32 7.67
CA TYR A 498 28.70 6.61 6.50
C TYR A 498 29.83 7.41 5.83
N PRO A 499 30.90 6.74 5.34
CA PRO A 499 32.06 7.41 4.76
C PRO A 499 31.79 8.01 3.38
N VAL A 500 30.71 7.58 2.70
CA VAL A 500 30.34 8.03 1.35
C VAL A 500 28.89 8.48 1.30
N SER A 501 28.59 9.47 0.45
CA SER A 501 27.26 10.08 0.36
C SER A 501 26.23 9.22 -0.38
N SER A 502 26.65 8.23 -1.18
CA SER A 502 25.75 7.37 -1.96
C SER A 502 25.73 5.93 -1.46
N PRO A 503 24.54 5.29 -1.38
CA PRO A 503 24.45 3.88 -1.02
C PRO A 503 25.18 2.97 -2.04
N PRO A 504 25.62 1.76 -1.63
CA PRO A 504 26.23 0.80 -2.52
C PRO A 504 25.31 0.46 -3.71
N THR A 505 25.85 0.22 -4.90
CA THR A 505 25.03 -0.20 -6.04
C THR A 505 24.56 -1.65 -5.86
N PRO A 506 23.37 -2.05 -6.36
CA PRO A 506 22.90 -3.44 -6.24
C PRO A 506 23.90 -4.47 -6.78
N SER A 507 24.64 -4.12 -7.83
CA SER A 507 25.71 -4.94 -8.42
C SER A 507 26.94 -5.05 -7.52
N SER A 508 27.29 -3.99 -6.77
CA SER A 508 28.40 -4.04 -5.80
C SER A 508 28.07 -4.85 -4.54
N VAL A 509 26.79 -5.02 -4.18
CA VAL A 509 26.39 -5.85 -3.02
C VAL A 509 26.64 -7.34 -3.29
N LEU A 510 26.60 -7.78 -4.55
CA LEU A 510 26.96 -9.14 -4.97
C LEU A 510 28.48 -9.36 -5.10
N SER A 511 29.25 -8.28 -5.23
CA SER A 511 30.70 -8.31 -5.54
C SER A 511 31.55 -7.62 -4.48
N LEU A 512 31.05 -7.46 -3.24
CA LEU A 512 31.76 -6.76 -2.16
C LEU A 512 32.88 -7.61 -1.54
N ASP A 513 33.71 -8.22 -2.37
CA ASP A 513 35.04 -8.69 -2.00
C ASP A 513 36.04 -7.59 -2.38
N THR A 514 36.71 -7.00 -1.38
CA THR A 514 38.18 -6.79 -1.35
C THR A 514 38.70 -5.46 -0.79
N THR A 515 37.97 -4.34 -0.66
CA THR A 515 38.65 -3.09 -0.17
C THR A 515 37.96 -2.22 0.90
N LEU A 516 36.64 -2.33 1.11
CA LEU A 516 35.96 -1.66 2.24
C LEU A 516 35.57 -2.63 3.38
N ALA A 517 35.84 -3.92 3.19
CA ALA A 517 35.39 -5.02 4.07
C ALA A 517 36.26 -5.25 5.31
N LEU A 518 37.35 -4.48 5.54
CA LEU A 518 38.29 -4.78 6.62
C LEU A 518 37.78 -4.47 8.04
N ASN A 519 36.61 -3.85 8.21
CA ASN A 519 36.08 -3.54 9.56
C ASN A 519 34.57 -3.77 9.76
N MET A 520 33.83 -4.30 8.77
CA MET A 520 32.38 -4.54 8.92
C MET A 520 32.07 -6.00 8.53
N SER A 521 31.70 -6.80 9.53
CA SER A 521 31.30 -8.20 9.38
C SER A 521 30.21 -8.35 8.30
N THR A 522 30.51 -9.08 7.22
CA THR A 522 29.55 -9.34 6.13
C THR A 522 28.53 -10.39 6.57
N PRO A 523 27.20 -10.10 6.52
CA PRO A 523 26.18 -11.12 6.67
C PRO A 523 26.02 -11.90 5.36
N GLY A 524 25.56 -13.16 5.44
CA GLY A 524 25.14 -13.94 4.28
C GLY A 524 24.01 -13.28 3.45
N PRO A 525 23.51 -13.94 2.39
CA PRO A 525 22.57 -13.34 1.46
C PRO A 525 21.33 -12.78 2.18
N HIS A 526 21.14 -11.45 2.09
CA HIS A 526 20.07 -10.75 2.79
C HIS A 526 18.67 -11.31 2.43
N PRO A 527 17.71 -11.27 3.38
CA PRO A 527 16.33 -11.68 3.11
C PRO A 527 15.76 -10.97 1.87
N PRO A 528 14.88 -11.62 1.09
CA PRO A 528 14.37 -11.07 -0.18
C PRO A 528 13.81 -9.66 -0.07
N PHE A 529 13.16 -9.33 1.05
CA PHE A 529 12.60 -8.00 1.29
C PHE A 529 13.68 -6.90 1.31
N PHE A 530 14.83 -7.12 1.97
CA PHE A 530 15.92 -6.14 2.01
C PHE A 530 16.46 -5.86 0.61
N ARG A 531 16.63 -6.91 -0.22
CA ARG A 531 17.05 -6.75 -1.62
C ARG A 531 16.03 -5.97 -2.44
N SER A 532 14.75 -6.34 -2.36
CA SER A 532 13.68 -5.61 -3.06
C SER A 532 13.55 -4.15 -2.60
N LEU A 533 13.73 -3.89 -1.30
CA LEU A 533 13.72 -2.53 -0.74
C LEU A 533 14.91 -1.72 -1.27
N HIS A 534 16.11 -2.31 -1.24
CA HIS A 534 17.33 -1.68 -1.73
C HIS A 534 17.22 -1.31 -3.21
N THR A 535 16.87 -2.28 -4.07
CA THR A 535 16.69 -2.04 -5.51
C THR A 535 15.64 -0.97 -5.78
N THR A 536 14.52 -1.00 -5.06
CA THR A 536 13.46 0.00 -5.24
C THR A 536 13.92 1.41 -4.85
N CYS A 537 14.61 1.55 -3.71
CA CYS A 537 15.12 2.86 -3.29
C CYS A 537 16.24 3.36 -4.21
N PHE A 538 17.13 2.47 -4.65
CA PHE A 538 18.22 2.81 -5.58
C PHE A 538 17.68 3.36 -6.90
N ASP A 539 16.71 2.69 -7.52
CA ASP A 539 16.12 3.13 -8.79
C ASP A 539 15.40 4.48 -8.68
N ILE A 540 14.71 4.72 -7.55
CA ILE A 540 14.07 6.02 -7.28
C ILE A 540 15.14 7.13 -7.23
N LEU A 541 16.27 6.89 -6.56
CA LEU A 541 17.36 7.86 -6.47
C LEU A 541 18.05 8.08 -7.81
N GLU A 542 18.29 7.02 -8.59
CA GLU A 542 18.88 7.13 -9.92
C GLU A 542 17.97 7.93 -10.86
N TYR A 543 16.67 7.67 -10.86
CA TYR A 543 15.72 8.45 -11.65
C TYR A 543 15.74 9.95 -11.29
N GLU A 544 15.86 10.29 -10.01
CA GLU A 544 15.99 11.68 -9.56
C GLU A 544 17.28 12.34 -10.06
N LYS A 545 18.42 11.64 -10.02
CA LYS A 545 19.70 12.16 -10.53
C LYS A 545 19.62 12.44 -12.03
N HIS A 546 19.09 11.51 -12.81
CA HIS A 546 18.95 11.66 -14.26
C HIS A 546 18.08 12.86 -14.61
N ASN A 547 16.91 13.01 -13.97
CA ASN A 547 16.00 14.14 -14.21
C ASN A 547 16.56 15.51 -13.79
N ARG A 548 17.52 15.56 -12.85
CA ARG A 548 18.23 16.81 -12.53
C ARG A 548 19.26 17.18 -13.60
N SER A 549 19.89 16.20 -14.23
CA SER A 549 20.94 16.43 -15.24
C SER A 549 20.42 16.77 -16.64
N THR A 550 19.24 16.29 -17.05
CA THR A 550 18.80 16.36 -18.46
C THR A 550 17.61 17.29 -18.73
N GLY A 551 17.11 18.04 -17.74
CA GLY A 551 16.14 19.14 -17.96
C GLY A 551 14.77 18.78 -18.58
N GLY A 552 14.46 17.49 -18.82
CA GLY A 552 13.23 17.05 -19.48
C GLY A 552 12.42 16.05 -18.63
N PRO A 553 11.09 15.99 -18.79
CA PRO A 553 10.26 15.02 -18.09
C PRO A 553 10.42 13.65 -18.76
N ARG A 554 11.32 12.81 -18.25
CA ARG A 554 11.08 11.36 -18.38
C ARG A 554 10.10 11.00 -17.29
N THR A 555 8.92 10.53 -17.66
CA THR A 555 7.98 9.93 -16.71
C THR A 555 8.58 8.63 -16.17
N LEU A 556 8.59 8.45 -14.85
CA LEU A 556 8.68 7.14 -14.23
C LEU A 556 7.50 6.34 -14.79
N LYS A 557 7.75 5.43 -15.74
CA LYS A 557 6.73 4.50 -16.23
C LYS A 557 6.54 3.40 -15.18
N GLY A 558 5.89 3.79 -14.10
CA GLY A 558 5.41 2.99 -12.98
C GLY A 558 4.16 3.70 -12.42
N THR A 559 3.17 2.93 -11.98
CA THR A 559 1.75 3.30 -11.82
C THR A 559 1.47 4.47 -10.85
N LEU A 560 1.71 5.72 -11.27
CA LEU A 560 1.34 6.94 -10.52
C LEU A 560 0.31 7.84 -11.22
N GLY A 561 -0.17 7.46 -12.41
CA GLY A 561 -1.29 8.13 -13.06
C GLY A 561 -2.63 7.43 -12.79
N LEU A 562 -3.35 7.83 -11.74
CA LEU A 562 -4.78 7.54 -11.61
C LEU A 562 -5.50 8.75 -10.97
N GLY A 563 -6.10 9.57 -11.85
CA GLY A 563 -7.35 10.29 -11.58
C GLY A 563 -7.28 11.72 -11.03
N SER A 564 -6.97 12.70 -11.89
CA SER A 564 -7.62 14.01 -11.81
C SER A 564 -7.97 14.48 -13.22
N ARG A 565 -9.25 14.78 -13.44
CA ARG A 565 -9.82 15.29 -14.70
C ARG A 565 -9.21 16.65 -15.06
N PRO A 566 -8.92 16.96 -16.33
CA PRO A 566 -8.75 18.33 -16.77
C PRO A 566 -10.14 18.96 -16.97
N ASN A 567 -10.38 20.12 -16.34
CA ASN A 567 -11.51 20.97 -16.68
C ASN A 567 -11.29 21.56 -18.08
N ASN A 568 -12.27 21.34 -18.95
CA ASN A 568 -12.40 22.02 -20.23
C ASN A 568 -12.72 23.51 -20.01
N SER A 569 -11.86 24.39 -20.50
CA SER A 569 -12.30 25.70 -21.02
C SER A 569 -11.85 25.78 -22.48
N ARG A 570 -12.86 25.97 -23.34
CA ARG A 570 -12.83 26.01 -24.80
C ARG A 570 -11.76 26.97 -25.34
N SER A 571 -11.05 26.51 -26.37
CA SER A 571 -10.42 27.34 -27.38
C SER A 571 -11.49 27.94 -28.31
N ASP A 572 -11.33 29.20 -28.69
CA ASP A 572 -11.66 29.63 -30.05
C ASP A 572 -10.52 30.52 -30.60
N PRO A 573 -10.27 30.51 -31.93
CA PRO A 573 -9.01 30.98 -32.52
C PRO A 573 -9.19 32.21 -33.42
N THR A 574 -8.33 33.24 -33.33
CA THR A 574 -8.06 34.17 -34.45
C THR A 574 -6.74 34.95 -34.29
N SER A 575 -5.85 34.72 -35.26
CA SER A 575 -4.94 35.65 -35.98
C SER A 575 -3.98 36.63 -35.26
N ASN A 576 -2.67 36.41 -35.52
CA ASN A 576 -1.59 37.34 -35.90
C ASN A 576 -1.65 38.83 -35.49
N ILE A 577 -0.56 39.35 -34.89
CA ILE A 577 0.31 40.47 -35.37
C ILE A 577 1.44 40.73 -34.35
N ASP A 578 2.57 41.20 -34.88
CA ASP A 578 3.88 41.48 -34.29
C ASP A 578 3.95 42.37 -33.03
N SER A 579 5.00 42.11 -32.23
CA SER A 579 5.87 43.02 -31.45
C SER A 579 5.28 44.18 -30.63
N VAL A 580 5.64 44.25 -29.34
CA VAL A 580 6.42 45.34 -28.68
C VAL A 580 6.52 45.06 -27.17
N ASP A 581 7.69 45.38 -26.61
CA ASP A 581 8.11 45.31 -25.20
C ASP A 581 7.08 45.81 -24.17
N GLY A 582 7.07 45.13 -23.01
CA GLY A 582 6.40 45.61 -21.79
C GLY A 582 6.63 44.66 -20.63
N ASP A 583 7.47 45.08 -19.67
CA ASP A 583 7.66 44.48 -18.35
C ASP A 583 6.33 44.10 -17.70
N GLU A 584 6.12 42.82 -17.35
CA GLU A 584 5.11 42.43 -16.37
C GLU A 584 5.65 41.39 -15.37
N LEU A 585 5.44 41.77 -14.12
CA LEU A 585 6.04 41.30 -12.89
C LEU A 585 5.64 39.86 -12.52
N GLU A 586 6.62 39.14 -11.99
CA GLU A 586 6.50 37.83 -11.36
C GLU A 586 5.45 37.84 -10.25
N ASN A 587 4.33 37.13 -10.47
CA ASN A 587 3.41 36.73 -9.42
C ASN A 587 3.99 35.52 -8.65
N GLU A 588 4.95 35.80 -7.77
CA GLU A 588 5.45 34.87 -6.75
C GLU A 588 4.43 34.76 -5.59
N PRO A 589 3.86 33.58 -5.29
CA PRO A 589 3.10 33.40 -4.06
C PRO A 589 4.06 33.41 -2.88
N ILE A 590 3.93 34.44 -2.03
CA ILE A 590 4.72 34.70 -0.82
C ILE A 590 4.94 33.42 0.00
N SER A 591 6.09 32.79 -0.24
CA SER A 591 6.64 31.71 0.58
C SER A 591 7.19 32.29 1.87
N ILE A 592 6.91 31.62 2.99
CA ILE A 592 7.62 31.88 4.24
C ILE A 592 9.12 31.66 3.96
N SER A 593 9.88 32.73 4.17
CA SER A 593 11.24 32.98 3.70
C SER A 593 12.25 31.82 3.82
N GLY A 594 12.80 31.43 2.67
CA GLY A 594 14.17 30.89 2.55
C GLY A 594 14.38 29.42 2.88
N PHE A 595 13.37 28.55 2.80
CA PHE A 595 13.61 27.10 2.79
C PHE A 595 13.57 26.59 1.35
N SER A 596 14.66 26.02 0.85
CA SER A 596 14.52 25.02 -0.19
C SER A 596 13.71 23.87 0.42
N ARG A 597 12.43 23.77 0.04
CA ARG A 597 11.55 22.66 0.41
C ARG A 597 12.33 21.35 0.23
N ALA A 598 12.13 20.37 1.11
CA ALA A 598 12.69 19.03 0.89
C ALA A 598 12.48 18.65 -0.56
N THR A 599 13.55 18.23 -1.26
CA THR A 599 13.39 17.82 -2.64
C THR A 599 12.52 16.58 -2.61
N ILE A 600 11.24 16.84 -2.88
CA ILE A 600 10.25 15.83 -3.11
C ILE A 600 10.68 15.19 -4.42
N THR A 601 10.74 13.87 -4.44
CA THR A 601 11.09 13.18 -5.68
C THR A 601 10.03 13.55 -6.74
N LYS A 602 10.45 13.97 -7.94
CA LYS A 602 9.55 14.09 -9.09
C LYS A 602 8.87 12.76 -9.42
N ALA A 603 9.44 11.64 -8.96
CA ALA A 603 8.83 10.32 -8.94
C ALA A 603 7.47 10.30 -8.23
N SER A 604 7.37 10.91 -7.04
CA SER A 604 6.13 10.97 -6.25
C SER A 604 6.13 12.20 -5.34
N PRO A 605 5.04 13.00 -5.32
CA PRO A 605 4.94 14.20 -4.48
C PRO A 605 5.00 13.92 -2.96
N ARG A 606 5.00 12.64 -2.56
CA ARG A 606 4.96 12.17 -1.18
C ARG A 606 6.29 11.58 -0.68
N LEU A 607 7.30 11.44 -1.53
CA LEU A 607 8.58 10.82 -1.21
C LEU A 607 9.66 11.88 -1.03
N THR A 608 10.41 11.79 0.07
CA THR A 608 11.57 12.64 0.34
C THR A 608 12.87 11.91 0.03
N ALA A 609 13.75 12.54 -0.77
CA ALA A 609 15.00 11.90 -1.21
C ALA A 609 15.87 11.37 -0.04
N HIS A 610 15.96 12.11 1.05
CA HIS A 610 16.72 11.70 2.25
C HIS A 610 16.17 10.42 2.91
N THR A 611 14.84 10.23 2.92
CA THR A 611 14.23 9.02 3.48
C THR A 611 14.48 7.83 2.56
N VAL A 612 14.38 8.03 1.24
CA VAL A 612 14.71 6.99 0.25
C VAL A 612 16.18 6.57 0.36
N GLN A 613 17.10 7.52 0.52
CA GLN A 613 18.53 7.26 0.70
C GLN A 613 18.82 6.54 2.01
N SER A 614 18.20 6.94 3.12
CA SER A 614 18.33 6.26 4.42
C SER A 614 17.84 4.82 4.31
N LEU A 615 16.67 4.59 3.70
CA LEU A 615 16.14 3.24 3.47
C LEU A 615 17.04 2.41 2.54
N ALA A 616 17.64 3.02 1.51
CA ALA A 616 18.60 2.33 0.64
C ALA A 616 19.82 1.84 1.41
N TRP A 617 20.41 2.66 2.28
CA TRP A 617 21.56 2.29 3.12
C TRP A 617 21.23 1.15 4.07
N GLY A 618 20.16 1.27 4.85
CA GLY A 618 19.75 0.20 5.76
C GLY A 618 19.44 -1.09 5.00
N ALA A 619 18.77 -0.99 3.86
CA ALA A 619 18.44 -2.12 3.02
C ALA A 619 19.69 -2.83 2.45
N ALA A 620 20.68 -2.07 2.00
CA ALA A 620 21.94 -2.58 1.44
C ALA A 620 22.78 -3.33 2.49
N LEU A 621 22.75 -2.89 3.74
CA LEU A 621 23.54 -3.46 4.83
C LEU A 621 22.79 -4.51 5.66
N GLY A 622 21.50 -4.71 5.40
CA GLY A 622 20.64 -5.58 6.21
C GLY A 622 20.31 -5.01 7.59
N TRP A 623 20.32 -3.68 7.74
CA TRP A 623 20.07 -2.98 9.01
C TRP A 623 18.67 -2.37 9.04
N THR A 624 18.04 -2.38 10.20
CA THR A 624 16.78 -1.68 10.44
C THR A 624 16.96 -0.18 10.22
N THR A 625 16.15 0.40 9.34
CA THR A 625 16.05 1.86 9.21
C THR A 625 14.90 2.39 10.06
N LEU A 626 15.22 3.23 11.04
CA LEU A 626 14.27 3.96 11.87
C LEU A 626 13.85 5.25 11.14
N THR A 627 12.54 5.48 10.99
CA THR A 627 11.97 6.68 10.34
C THR A 627 10.67 7.10 11.02
N ALA A 628 10.37 8.40 11.01
CA ALA A 628 9.02 8.89 11.34
C ALA A 628 8.17 9.19 10.10
N ASN A 629 8.70 8.96 8.90
CA ASN A 629 8.04 9.27 7.64
C ASN A 629 7.21 8.08 7.11
N ARG A 630 6.13 7.77 7.83
CA ARG A 630 5.18 6.69 7.50
C ARG A 630 4.66 6.78 6.06
N THR A 631 4.39 7.99 5.57
CA THR A 631 3.89 8.24 4.21
C THR A 631 4.88 7.79 3.14
N SER A 632 6.18 8.05 3.32
CA SER A 632 7.20 7.60 2.37
C SER A 632 7.36 6.09 2.37
N VAL A 633 7.31 5.46 3.56
CA VAL A 633 7.33 4.00 3.67
C VAL A 633 6.14 3.36 2.94
N LYS A 634 4.92 3.87 3.17
CA LYS A 634 3.71 3.41 2.45
C LYS A 634 3.88 3.48 0.93
N ALA A 635 4.44 4.58 0.42
CA ALA A 635 4.67 4.77 -1.01
C ALA A 635 5.72 3.79 -1.57
N ILE A 636 6.83 3.56 -0.86
CA ILE A 636 7.87 2.62 -1.28
C ILE A 636 7.36 1.18 -1.26
N VAL A 637 6.65 0.75 -0.20
CA VAL A 637 6.09 -0.61 -0.13
C VAL A 637 5.09 -0.85 -1.26
N LYS A 638 4.27 0.16 -1.60
CA LYS A 638 3.36 0.08 -2.75
C LYS A 638 4.11 -0.14 -4.07
N GLU A 639 5.23 0.55 -4.26
CA GLU A 639 6.09 0.41 -5.43
C GLU A 639 6.80 -0.97 -5.46
N MET A 640 7.32 -1.43 -4.32
CA MET A 640 7.89 -2.77 -4.17
C MET A 640 6.89 -3.85 -4.53
N ASN A 641 5.63 -3.72 -4.08
CA ASN A 641 4.56 -4.66 -4.42
C ASN A 641 4.20 -4.59 -5.91
N ALA A 642 4.26 -3.42 -6.54
CA ALA A 642 4.13 -3.30 -7.99
C ALA A 642 5.23 -4.06 -8.73
N ARG A 643 6.47 -4.00 -8.24
CA ARG A 643 7.62 -4.72 -8.79
C ARG A 643 7.60 -6.23 -8.53
N ALA A 644 7.18 -6.66 -7.35
CA ALA A 644 7.06 -8.09 -7.03
C ALA A 644 6.05 -8.79 -7.97
N ARG A 645 4.99 -8.07 -8.40
CA ARG A 645 4.06 -8.57 -9.43
C ARG A 645 4.75 -8.81 -10.78
N ILE A 646 5.80 -8.04 -11.11
CA ILE A 646 6.64 -8.22 -12.31
C ILE A 646 7.46 -9.51 -12.21
N ILE A 647 8.17 -9.71 -11.10
CA ILE A 647 9.07 -10.86 -10.93
C ILE A 647 8.29 -12.19 -10.89
N MET A 648 7.11 -12.19 -10.26
CA MET A 648 6.22 -13.35 -10.34
C MET A 648 5.81 -13.63 -11.79
N PHE A 649 5.48 -12.60 -12.57
CA PHE A 649 5.11 -12.75 -13.98
C PHE A 649 6.22 -13.38 -14.82
N GLU A 650 7.48 -12.95 -14.69
CA GLU A 650 8.61 -13.50 -15.45
C GLU A 650 8.84 -15.00 -15.20
N ARG A 651 8.67 -15.48 -13.96
CA ARG A 651 8.83 -16.90 -13.61
C ARG A 651 7.75 -17.80 -14.23
N TYR A 652 6.54 -17.28 -14.43
CA TYR A 652 5.43 -18.04 -15.01
C TYR A 652 5.40 -18.01 -16.54
N VAL A 653 5.88 -16.95 -17.18
CA VAL A 653 6.01 -16.90 -18.65
C VAL A 653 7.21 -17.72 -19.13
N GLY A 654 8.32 -17.72 -18.39
CA GLY A 654 9.52 -18.47 -18.75
C GLY A 654 9.38 -20.01 -18.73
N THR A 655 8.35 -20.55 -18.10
CA THR A 655 8.12 -22.00 -18.00
C THR A 655 7.25 -22.59 -19.13
N SER A 656 6.66 -21.76 -20.00
CA SER A 656 5.82 -22.24 -21.12
C SER A 656 6.45 -22.07 -22.51
N ALA A 657 7.68 -21.57 -22.63
CA ALA A 657 8.28 -21.22 -23.93
C ALA A 657 9.45 -22.12 -24.39
N THR A 658 9.67 -23.30 -23.81
CA THR A 658 10.70 -24.25 -24.29
C THR A 658 10.23 -25.71 -24.28
N SER A 659 9.14 -26.00 -24.98
CA SER A 659 8.91 -27.35 -25.51
C SER A 659 8.09 -27.23 -26.79
N ASP A 660 8.80 -27.09 -27.91
CA ASP A 660 8.44 -27.62 -29.23
C ASP A 660 9.18 -26.80 -30.28
N LEU A 661 10.31 -27.35 -30.76
CA LEU A 661 10.86 -27.26 -32.12
C LEU A 661 12.36 -27.60 -32.09
N ALA A 662 12.70 -28.87 -32.31
CA ALA A 662 13.86 -29.26 -33.12
C ALA A 662 13.78 -30.76 -33.44
N GLY A 663 13.71 -31.06 -34.73
CA GLY A 663 13.57 -32.41 -35.27
C GLY A 663 14.82 -33.28 -35.15
N VAL A 664 14.55 -34.59 -35.21
CA VAL A 664 15.47 -35.70 -35.50
C VAL A 664 15.97 -35.53 -36.96
N PRO A 665 17.27 -35.70 -37.30
CA PRO A 665 17.84 -37.06 -37.44
C PRO A 665 19.32 -37.30 -37.05
N VAL A 666 19.52 -38.49 -36.46
CA VAL A 666 20.55 -39.54 -36.69
C VAL A 666 22.06 -39.18 -36.66
N GLY A 667 22.80 -39.84 -35.75
CA GLY A 667 24.21 -40.19 -36.00
C GLY A 667 25.17 -40.33 -34.79
N ASN A 668 25.18 -41.52 -34.16
CA ASN A 668 26.30 -42.24 -33.51
C ASN A 668 27.16 -41.68 -32.34
N SER A 669 27.26 -42.56 -31.32
CA SER A 669 28.38 -42.84 -30.38
C SER A 669 28.85 -41.73 -29.43
N GLY A 670 28.99 -41.92 -28.11
CA GLY A 670 28.91 -43.08 -27.22
C GLY A 670 29.29 -42.63 -25.80
N LEU A 671 29.28 -43.60 -24.87
CA LEU A 671 29.78 -43.54 -23.49
C LEU A 671 28.81 -43.09 -22.36
N SER A 672 28.00 -44.07 -21.97
CA SER A 672 27.65 -44.51 -20.61
C SER A 672 28.36 -43.82 -19.42
N THR A 673 27.57 -43.36 -18.43
CA THR A 673 27.78 -43.72 -17.01
C THR A 673 26.44 -43.70 -16.27
N THR A 674 26.09 -44.87 -15.73
CA THR A 674 24.89 -45.26 -15.01
C THR A 674 25.04 -45.09 -13.49
N VAL A 675 24.02 -44.59 -12.77
CA VAL A 675 23.60 -45.04 -11.41
C VAL A 675 22.13 -44.62 -11.20
N SER A 676 21.14 -45.45 -11.55
CA SER A 676 20.36 -46.38 -10.69
C SER A 676 19.77 -45.79 -9.41
N ILE A 677 18.45 -45.57 -9.47
CA ILE A 677 17.52 -45.28 -8.38
C ILE A 677 17.09 -46.63 -7.77
N ASN A 678 17.21 -46.80 -6.46
CA ASN A 678 16.48 -47.81 -5.70
C ASN A 678 15.95 -47.20 -4.39
N SER A 679 14.62 -47.22 -4.24
CA SER A 679 13.90 -47.29 -2.96
C SER A 679 14.01 -48.74 -2.41
N PRO A 680 13.77 -49.08 -1.11
CA PRO A 680 12.52 -48.79 -0.39
C PRO A 680 12.56 -48.66 1.17
N ASP A 681 11.40 -48.30 1.72
CA ASP A 681 10.78 -48.68 3.01
C ASP A 681 11.44 -48.47 4.39
N LYS A 682 10.83 -47.52 5.12
CA LYS A 682 10.24 -47.60 6.47
C LYS A 682 10.78 -48.66 7.45
N GLN A 683 11.51 -48.19 8.47
CA GLN A 683 11.37 -48.71 9.84
C GLN A 683 11.37 -47.55 10.85
N LEU A 684 10.42 -47.63 11.78
CA LEU A 684 10.24 -46.75 12.92
C LEU A 684 11.46 -46.79 13.85
N LEU A 685 11.95 -45.60 14.24
CA LEU A 685 12.48 -45.37 15.58
C LEU A 685 11.97 -44.02 16.08
N THR A 686 11.22 -44.09 17.16
CA THR A 686 10.77 -43.01 18.03
C THR A 686 11.96 -42.36 18.70
N GLU A 687 12.29 -41.12 18.33
CA GLU A 687 12.99 -40.19 19.20
C GLU A 687 12.00 -39.09 19.59
N GLU A 688 11.69 -39.05 20.89
CA GLU A 688 11.00 -37.95 21.53
C GLU A 688 11.90 -36.71 21.46
N VAL A 689 11.67 -35.87 20.44
CA VAL A 689 12.25 -34.53 20.39
C VAL A 689 11.32 -33.62 21.20
N GLU A 690 11.80 -33.19 22.36
CA GLU A 690 11.21 -32.09 23.13
C GLU A 690 10.91 -30.91 22.21
N VAL A 691 9.62 -30.59 22.08
CA VAL A 691 9.14 -29.42 21.33
C VAL A 691 9.45 -28.17 22.17
N GLY A 692 10.68 -27.71 22.07
CA GLY A 692 11.10 -26.36 22.45
C GLY A 692 11.15 -25.47 21.20
N GLU A 693 9.99 -25.17 20.60
CA GLU A 693 9.91 -24.17 19.52
C GLU A 693 10.17 -22.76 20.09
N ARG A 694 11.44 -22.37 20.20
CA ARG A 694 11.81 -20.95 20.14
C ARG A 694 12.05 -20.60 18.67
N SER A 695 11.02 -20.09 18.01
CA SER A 695 11.21 -19.40 16.74
C SER A 695 12.09 -18.16 17.01
N ASP A 696 13.29 -18.10 16.43
CA ASP A 696 14.11 -16.89 16.51
C ASP A 696 13.30 -15.68 16.00
N PRO A 697 13.31 -14.56 16.73
CA PRO A 697 12.56 -13.36 16.34
C PRO A 697 13.02 -12.83 14.97
N LEU A 698 12.07 -12.44 14.13
CA LEU A 698 12.34 -11.96 12.78
C LEU A 698 12.92 -10.54 12.81
N LYS A 699 13.96 -10.26 12.03
CA LYS A 699 14.54 -8.92 11.96
C LYS A 699 13.69 -7.96 11.12
N ALA A 700 13.42 -6.78 11.65
CA ALA A 700 12.75 -5.69 10.95
C ALA A 700 13.70 -4.99 9.96
N ALA A 701 13.24 -4.73 8.75
CA ALA A 701 13.95 -3.87 7.80
C ALA A 701 13.64 -2.38 8.01
N ILE A 702 12.41 -2.07 8.43
CA ILE A 702 11.96 -0.70 8.67
C ILE A 702 11.32 -0.63 10.04
N TRP A 703 11.60 0.43 10.79
CA TRP A 703 10.94 0.73 12.05
C TRP A 703 10.36 2.15 11.97
N ILE A 704 9.05 2.26 12.12
CA ILE A 704 8.28 3.49 12.06
C ILE A 704 7.95 3.94 13.48
N ILE A 705 8.21 5.21 13.78
CA ILE A 705 7.83 5.88 15.03
C ILE A 705 6.98 7.12 14.74
N ASP A 706 6.34 7.68 15.76
CA ASP A 706 5.61 8.93 15.59
C ASP A 706 6.54 10.12 15.29
N PRO A 707 6.12 11.05 14.42
CA PRO A 707 6.91 12.25 14.12
C PRO A 707 6.91 13.24 15.28
N ARG A 708 8.01 13.98 15.39
CA ARG A 708 8.14 15.13 16.29
C ARG A 708 8.65 16.33 15.51
N SER A 709 8.16 17.50 15.88
CA SER A 709 8.58 18.79 15.34
C SER A 709 9.51 19.49 16.33
N LEU A 710 10.32 20.41 15.82
CA LEU A 710 11.01 21.39 16.66
C LEU A 710 9.96 22.37 17.20
N ALA A 711 9.96 22.61 18.49
CA ALA A 711 8.84 23.28 19.17
C ALA A 711 9.28 24.25 20.27
N GLU A 712 10.56 24.30 20.63
CA GLU A 712 11.06 25.14 21.73
C GLU A 712 10.64 26.61 21.55
N GLY A 713 10.82 27.17 20.35
CA GLY A 713 10.43 28.56 20.06
C GLY A 713 8.92 28.81 19.89
N MET A 714 8.09 27.77 19.95
CA MET A 714 6.61 27.87 19.82
C MET A 714 5.88 27.66 21.15
N ARG A 715 6.60 27.43 22.23
CA ARG A 715 6.04 27.25 23.57
C ARG A 715 5.63 28.58 24.18
N ALA A 716 4.43 28.64 24.74
CA ALA A 716 3.89 29.85 25.36
C ALA A 716 4.73 30.30 26.57
N ASP A 717 5.29 29.37 27.35
CA ASP A 717 6.11 29.66 28.53
C ASP A 717 7.50 30.23 28.21
N PHE A 718 7.89 30.30 26.93
CA PHE A 718 9.16 30.86 26.47
C PHE A 718 9.03 32.29 25.91
N VAL A 719 7.81 32.74 25.58
CA VAL A 719 7.56 34.06 24.95
C VAL A 719 7.52 35.19 25.99
N ASP A 720 7.37 34.84 27.27
CA ASP A 720 7.31 35.81 28.39
C ASP A 720 8.67 36.00 29.11
N GLY A 721 9.77 35.43 28.57
CA GLY A 721 11.12 35.44 29.17
C GLY A 721 12.09 36.45 28.57
#